data_AF-A0A4R4E785-F1
#
_entry.id   AF-A0A4R4E785-F1
#
_cell.length_a   1.000
_cell.length_b   1.000
_cell.length_c   1.000
_cell.angle_alpha   90.00
_cell.angle_beta   90.00
_cell.angle_gamma   90.00
#
_symmetry.space_group_name_H-M   'P 1'
#
loop_
_entity.id
_entity.type
_entity.pdbx_description
1 polymer ?
#
loop_
_entity_poly.entity_id
_entity_poly.type
_entity_poly.pdbx_seq_one_letter_code
_entity_poly.pdbx_strand_id
1 'polypeptide(L)'
;MTSPSLGKSVLLNAQKNLLLLPVAQCVLPLVLLRAVFHLAGHEIALETETTYVLYLYSIVFINTGLEMYAVARLLFSADPDRERARIASPILLVKACLWLPALAGGIACCVRYADSPIYNLVTLTMFSLLSASLLLPAWLDEGSGRLAAGTRLLLLHLSFCAAAIVLTHLRAARWLLPPLAVAYALLTLWRLGKGLRKARPDQTHSWAALLSQFLKNGASSPVKYWIANQLSVSILLVAAYLLVKEDAWLFAGAINVFLLEQALFLFPIIAILLPFIQVAFSRSRRDGLERLQRILPYIIFLSLAAALSAFFLAEKIVTHYLGIHFAASTTIVSMMSPVLFFHLTNTLLGTQLLLIGDEKRICMRFLGFGFIVNFSLLLLFAKLWHGNGVAVAFAIAEVLQFAGYLLYLSQQQDPDAHSGFMRPGQIANNLLHTLSERASRYPHSLATRLAFRYGLLVEATRQIETEKRLIYLTFDDGPDPVGTPFVLEQLQLYDARATFFCLGSAVAQYPEIYARIRFEGHAVGNHTHSHLDSWKTPSDTYIADVNEAARLIDSPLFRPPYGHINRSRMQYLQCKGHPLQLVLWSVDSKDYDKGITPEQCFQNVASKAGPGSIILCHDILSSAGHIRVVLPRLLQHFTALGYRFEAIPIAAHQVAFHLPAKAS
;
A
#
# COMPACT_ATOMS: atom_id res chain seq x y z
N MET A 1 -24.64 -27.86 11.65
CA MET A 1 -24.50 -27.99 10.18
C MET A 1 -23.07 -27.68 9.80
N THR A 2 -22.28 -28.72 9.51
CA THR A 2 -20.88 -28.63 9.13
C THR A 2 -20.77 -28.05 7.71
N SER A 3 -20.19 -26.85 7.60
CA SER A 3 -19.92 -26.19 6.32
C SER A 3 -18.86 -26.99 5.53
N PRO A 4 -19.02 -27.14 4.20
CA PRO A 4 -18.02 -27.80 3.38
C PRO A 4 -16.74 -26.96 3.43
N SER A 5 -15.64 -27.57 3.87
CA SER A 5 -14.32 -26.99 3.71
C SER A 5 -14.06 -26.80 2.22
N LEU A 6 -14.21 -25.58 1.69
CA LEU A 6 -13.66 -25.26 0.38
C LEU A 6 -12.16 -25.55 0.45
N GLY A 7 -11.74 -26.64 -0.20
CA GLY A 7 -10.35 -27.06 -0.19
C GLY A 7 -9.43 -25.91 -0.63
N LYS A 8 -8.32 -25.72 0.08
CA LYS A 8 -7.30 -24.68 -0.21
C LYS A 8 -6.99 -24.55 -1.71
N SER A 9 -7.01 -25.64 -2.46
CA SER A 9 -6.76 -25.69 -3.92
C SER A 9 -7.84 -25.01 -4.77
N VAL A 10 -9.13 -25.12 -4.41
CA VAL A 10 -10.23 -24.45 -5.11
C VAL A 10 -10.14 -22.94 -4.90
N LEU A 11 -9.82 -22.54 -3.67
CA LEU A 11 -9.60 -21.14 -3.30
C LEU A 11 -8.39 -20.54 -4.04
N LEU A 12 -7.26 -21.27 -4.08
CA LEU A 12 -6.04 -20.84 -4.78
C LEU A 12 -6.25 -20.73 -6.31
N ASN A 13 -7.04 -21.62 -6.89
CA ASN A 13 -7.33 -21.62 -8.32
C ASN A 13 -8.34 -20.53 -8.70
N ALA A 14 -9.32 -20.24 -7.83
CA ALA A 14 -10.22 -19.10 -7.99
C ALA A 14 -9.44 -17.77 -7.94
N GLN A 15 -8.53 -17.63 -6.97
CA GLN A 15 -7.66 -16.44 -6.82
C GLN A 15 -6.86 -16.12 -8.10
N LYS A 16 -6.26 -17.13 -8.74
CA LYS A 16 -5.45 -16.94 -9.95
C LYS A 16 -6.27 -16.46 -11.16
N ASN A 17 -7.50 -16.93 -11.33
CA ASN A 17 -8.38 -16.44 -12.41
C ASN A 17 -8.88 -15.01 -12.12
N LEU A 18 -9.24 -14.75 -10.86
CA LEU A 18 -9.69 -13.44 -10.35
C LEU A 18 -8.63 -12.34 -10.46
N LEU A 19 -7.34 -12.71 -10.42
CA LEU A 19 -6.21 -11.80 -10.62
C LEU A 19 -6.07 -11.32 -12.07
N LEU A 20 -6.29 -12.22 -13.03
CA LEU A 20 -5.82 -12.02 -14.41
C LEU A 20 -6.88 -11.37 -15.30
N LEU A 21 -8.15 -11.66 -15.06
CA LEU A 21 -9.24 -11.18 -15.89
C LEU A 21 -9.50 -9.67 -15.76
N PRO A 22 -9.57 -9.06 -14.55
CA PRO A 22 -9.76 -7.61 -14.42
C PRO A 22 -8.60 -6.83 -15.03
N VAL A 23 -7.37 -7.33 -14.87
CA VAL A 23 -6.16 -6.75 -15.50
C VAL A 23 -6.33 -6.77 -17.02
N ALA A 24 -6.73 -7.91 -17.60
CA ALA A 24 -6.94 -8.01 -19.04
C ALA A 24 -8.04 -7.06 -19.57
N GLN A 25 -9.15 -6.94 -18.84
CA GLN A 25 -10.29 -6.11 -19.22
C GLN A 25 -10.00 -4.60 -19.11
N CYS A 26 -9.15 -4.19 -18.16
CA CYS A 26 -8.82 -2.78 -17.94
C CYS A 26 -7.55 -2.33 -18.68
N VAL A 27 -6.54 -3.20 -18.87
CA VAL A 27 -5.28 -2.84 -19.55
C VAL A 27 -5.43 -2.81 -21.07
N LEU A 28 -6.24 -3.72 -21.64
CA LEU A 28 -6.43 -3.82 -23.09
C LEU A 28 -6.94 -2.50 -23.72
N PRO A 29 -7.98 -1.84 -23.18
CA PRO A 29 -8.43 -0.57 -23.74
C PRO A 29 -7.42 0.56 -23.58
N LEU A 30 -6.69 0.59 -22.47
CA LEU A 30 -5.64 1.60 -22.23
C LEU A 30 -4.49 1.45 -23.26
N VAL A 31 -4.03 0.21 -23.53
CA VAL A 31 -3.01 -0.08 -24.55
C VAL A 31 -3.49 0.30 -25.95
N LEU A 32 -4.77 0.14 -26.24
CA LEU A 32 -5.35 0.50 -27.53
C LEU A 32 -5.55 2.01 -27.68
N LEU A 33 -5.84 2.71 -26.58
CA LEU A 33 -5.90 4.17 -26.57
C LEU A 33 -4.55 4.78 -27.00
N ARG A 34 -3.43 4.20 -26.55
CA ARG A 34 -2.08 4.54 -27.06
C ARG A 34 -1.96 4.37 -28.58
N ALA A 35 -2.44 3.25 -29.11
CA ALA A 35 -2.43 3.01 -30.56
C ALA A 35 -3.20 4.09 -31.32
N VAL A 36 -4.33 4.51 -30.75
CA VAL A 36 -5.16 5.61 -31.27
C VAL A 36 -4.44 6.96 -31.21
N PHE A 37 -3.79 7.30 -30.08
CA PHE A 37 -2.99 8.53 -29.92
C PHE A 37 -1.94 8.67 -31.03
N HIS A 38 -1.24 7.58 -31.36
CA HIS A 38 -0.24 7.57 -32.42
C HIS A 38 -0.81 7.74 -33.83
N LEU A 39 -2.08 7.38 -34.07
CA LEU A 39 -2.69 7.39 -35.41
C LEU A 39 -3.47 8.66 -35.72
N ALA A 40 -4.14 9.22 -34.71
CA ALA A 40 -5.11 10.30 -34.89
C ALA A 40 -4.53 11.70 -34.57
N GLY A 41 -3.37 11.77 -33.90
CA GLY A 41 -2.80 13.03 -33.42
C GLY A 41 -3.50 13.56 -32.17
N HIS A 42 -2.91 14.60 -31.56
CA HIS A 42 -3.23 15.03 -30.20
C HIS A 42 -4.65 15.58 -30.02
N GLU A 43 -5.15 16.36 -30.98
CA GLU A 43 -6.50 16.96 -30.88
C GLU A 43 -7.61 15.92 -30.98
N ILE A 44 -7.50 15.00 -31.94
CA ILE A 44 -8.50 13.95 -32.17
C ILE A 44 -8.54 12.98 -30.98
N ALA A 45 -7.39 12.76 -30.35
CA ALA A 45 -7.29 11.84 -29.24
C ALA A 45 -7.92 12.38 -27.95
N LEU A 46 -7.83 13.69 -27.66
CA LEU A 46 -8.50 14.31 -26.50
C LEU A 46 -10.03 14.18 -26.56
N GLU A 47 -10.63 14.44 -27.73
CA GLU A 47 -12.09 14.34 -27.91
C GLU A 47 -12.58 12.88 -27.84
N THR A 48 -11.79 11.97 -28.42
CA THR A 48 -12.02 10.53 -28.31
C THR A 48 -11.95 10.09 -26.85
N GLU A 49 -10.94 10.53 -26.12
CA GLU A 49 -10.70 10.18 -24.73
C GLU A 49 -11.80 10.71 -23.80
N THR A 50 -12.22 11.96 -23.97
CA THR A 50 -13.31 12.55 -23.18
C THR A 50 -14.61 11.76 -23.34
N THR A 51 -14.91 11.37 -24.59
CA THR A 51 -16.07 10.54 -24.94
C THR A 51 -15.95 9.12 -24.37
N TYR A 52 -14.75 8.54 -24.46
CA TYR A 52 -14.45 7.19 -23.99
C TYR A 52 -14.52 7.09 -22.46
N VAL A 53 -13.93 8.06 -21.76
CA VAL A 53 -13.92 8.17 -20.29
C VAL A 53 -15.33 8.36 -19.72
N LEU A 54 -16.18 9.19 -20.34
CA LEU A 54 -17.58 9.38 -19.92
C LEU A 54 -18.39 8.10 -19.99
N TYR A 55 -18.44 7.54 -21.19
CA TYR A 55 -19.50 6.64 -21.55
C TYR A 55 -19.10 5.20 -21.31
N LEU A 56 -17.87 4.86 -21.69
CA LEU A 56 -17.41 3.49 -21.74
C LEU A 56 -16.91 3.04 -20.37
N TYR A 57 -16.23 3.90 -19.60
CA TYR A 57 -15.87 3.54 -18.21
C TYR A 57 -17.09 3.39 -17.30
N SER A 58 -18.13 4.21 -17.45
CA SER A 58 -19.40 4.02 -16.72
C SER A 58 -19.96 2.62 -16.92
N ILE A 59 -19.96 2.17 -18.17
CA ILE A 59 -20.48 0.86 -18.54
C ILE A 59 -19.55 -0.26 -18.07
N VAL A 60 -18.23 -0.09 -18.19
CA VAL A 60 -17.21 -1.05 -17.71
C VAL A 60 -17.27 -1.23 -16.19
N PHE A 61 -17.44 -0.15 -15.42
CA PHE A 61 -17.52 -0.26 -13.95
C PHE A 61 -18.83 -0.92 -13.50
N ILE A 62 -19.96 -0.60 -14.13
CA ILE A 62 -21.22 -1.31 -13.86
C ILE A 62 -21.07 -2.80 -14.21
N ASN A 63 -20.47 -3.11 -15.38
CA ASN A 63 -20.20 -4.48 -15.82
C ASN A 63 -19.29 -5.22 -14.83
N THR A 64 -18.21 -4.59 -14.36
CA THR A 64 -17.30 -5.18 -13.37
C THR A 64 -18.03 -5.47 -12.06
N GLY A 65 -18.89 -4.56 -11.60
CA GLY A 65 -19.70 -4.79 -10.42
C GLY A 65 -20.76 -5.90 -10.58
N LEU A 66 -21.22 -6.15 -11.83
CA LEU A 66 -22.07 -7.31 -12.17
C LEU A 66 -21.28 -8.62 -12.13
N GLU A 67 -20.07 -8.65 -12.70
CA GLU A 67 -19.16 -9.81 -12.64
C GLU A 67 -18.84 -10.18 -11.19
N MET A 68 -18.46 -9.20 -10.37
CA MET A 68 -18.14 -9.42 -8.95
C MET A 68 -19.35 -9.92 -8.15
N TYR A 69 -20.56 -9.41 -8.44
CA TYR A 69 -21.79 -9.93 -7.86
C TYR A 69 -22.01 -11.40 -8.22
N ALA A 70 -21.81 -11.76 -9.48
CA ALA A 70 -22.00 -13.12 -9.97
C ALA A 70 -21.01 -14.10 -9.32
N VAL A 71 -19.73 -13.73 -9.29
CA VAL A 71 -18.66 -14.52 -8.66
C VAL A 71 -18.96 -14.73 -7.17
N ALA A 72 -19.34 -13.68 -6.44
CA ALA A 72 -19.68 -13.80 -5.03
C ALA A 72 -20.84 -14.78 -4.80
N ARG A 73 -21.92 -14.69 -5.59
CA ARG A 73 -23.06 -15.62 -5.48
C ARG A 73 -22.64 -17.07 -5.75
N LEU A 74 -21.79 -17.30 -6.74
CA LEU A 74 -21.32 -18.64 -7.12
C LEU A 74 -20.38 -19.26 -6.08
N LEU A 75 -19.41 -18.48 -5.58
CA LEU A 75 -18.44 -18.96 -4.59
C LEU A 75 -19.10 -19.38 -3.26
N PHE A 76 -20.24 -18.78 -2.92
CA PHE A 76 -20.93 -19.00 -1.65
C PHE A 76 -22.21 -19.81 -1.75
N SER A 77 -22.55 -20.32 -2.95
CA SER A 77 -23.68 -21.23 -3.10
C SER A 77 -23.32 -22.63 -2.62
N ALA A 78 -24.25 -23.27 -1.90
CA ALA A 78 -24.16 -24.71 -1.61
C ALA A 78 -24.27 -25.56 -2.88
N ASP A 79 -24.91 -25.03 -3.92
CA ASP A 79 -25.04 -25.64 -5.25
C ASP A 79 -24.68 -24.58 -6.32
N PRO A 80 -23.40 -24.47 -6.71
CA PRO A 80 -22.95 -23.46 -7.66
C PRO A 80 -23.57 -23.62 -9.05
N ASP A 81 -23.95 -24.84 -9.46
CA ASP A 81 -24.50 -25.06 -10.80
C ASP A 81 -25.97 -24.60 -10.87
N ARG A 82 -26.77 -24.91 -9.84
CA ARG A 82 -28.15 -24.39 -9.73
C ARG A 82 -28.17 -22.88 -9.57
N GLU A 83 -27.27 -22.32 -8.76
CA GLU A 83 -27.18 -20.88 -8.58
C GLU A 83 -26.72 -20.19 -9.87
N ARG A 84 -25.82 -20.80 -10.66
CA ARG A 84 -25.42 -20.30 -11.99
C ARG A 84 -26.61 -20.21 -12.95
N ALA A 85 -27.44 -21.25 -13.01
CA ALA A 85 -28.64 -21.26 -13.84
C ALA A 85 -29.62 -20.13 -13.45
N ARG A 86 -29.75 -19.87 -12.14
CA ARG A 86 -30.63 -18.84 -11.58
C ARG A 86 -30.17 -17.41 -11.88
N ILE A 87 -28.89 -17.11 -11.75
CA ILE A 87 -28.37 -15.72 -11.88
C ILE A 87 -27.98 -15.35 -13.31
N ALA A 88 -27.85 -16.32 -14.23
CA ALA A 88 -27.46 -16.08 -15.61
C ALA A 88 -28.44 -15.20 -16.39
N SER A 89 -29.71 -15.55 -16.43
CA SER A 89 -30.72 -14.80 -17.20
C SER A 89 -30.83 -13.33 -16.75
N PRO A 90 -30.94 -13.01 -15.44
CA PRO A 90 -30.99 -11.62 -14.98
C PRO A 90 -29.72 -10.81 -15.32
N ILE A 91 -28.53 -11.37 -15.12
CA ILE A 91 -27.26 -10.65 -15.33
C ILE A 91 -27.03 -10.37 -16.82
N LEU A 92 -27.30 -11.36 -17.68
CA LEU A 92 -27.18 -11.20 -19.13
C LEU A 92 -28.19 -10.19 -19.69
N LEU A 93 -29.42 -10.18 -19.15
CA LEU A 93 -30.42 -9.18 -19.50
C LEU A 93 -29.93 -7.76 -19.17
N VAL A 94 -29.38 -7.55 -17.97
CA VAL A 94 -28.85 -6.23 -17.58
C VAL A 94 -27.66 -5.83 -18.45
N LYS A 95 -26.74 -6.75 -18.75
CA LYS A 95 -25.63 -6.51 -19.69
C LYS A 95 -26.14 -6.10 -21.08
N ALA A 96 -27.18 -6.75 -21.60
CA ALA A 96 -27.81 -6.38 -22.86
C ALA A 96 -28.47 -4.99 -22.79
N CYS A 97 -29.14 -4.65 -21.68
CA CYS A 97 -29.69 -3.31 -21.46
C CYS A 97 -28.60 -2.24 -21.39
N LEU A 98 -27.42 -2.53 -20.85
CA LEU A 98 -26.28 -1.59 -20.82
C LEU A 98 -25.63 -1.41 -22.20
N TRP A 99 -25.74 -2.40 -23.07
CA TRP A 99 -25.21 -2.35 -24.42
C TRP A 99 -26.00 -1.42 -25.35
N LEU A 100 -27.31 -1.26 -25.14
CA LEU A 100 -28.15 -0.38 -25.97
C LEU A 100 -27.75 1.11 -25.88
N PRO A 101 -27.57 1.70 -24.67
CA PRO A 101 -26.93 2.98 -24.54
C PRO A 101 -25.55 2.97 -25.20
N ALA A 102 -24.67 2.00 -24.85
CA ALA A 102 -23.32 1.91 -25.43
C ALA A 102 -23.29 2.13 -26.95
N LEU A 103 -24.21 1.45 -27.65
CA LEU A 103 -24.39 1.54 -29.09
C LEU A 103 -24.88 2.92 -29.53
N ALA A 104 -25.91 3.47 -28.89
CA ALA A 104 -26.42 4.79 -29.19
C ALA A 104 -25.35 5.89 -29.03
N GLY A 105 -24.54 5.84 -27.96
CA GLY A 105 -23.42 6.76 -27.76
C GLY A 105 -22.34 6.61 -28.83
N GLY A 106 -21.97 5.38 -29.18
CA GLY A 106 -21.03 5.12 -30.28
C GLY A 106 -21.51 5.67 -31.62
N ILE A 107 -22.80 5.47 -31.95
CA ILE A 107 -23.41 6.01 -33.17
C ILE A 107 -23.43 7.54 -33.14
N ALA A 108 -23.84 8.16 -32.03
CA ALA A 108 -23.86 9.62 -31.90
C ALA A 108 -22.47 10.23 -32.11
N CYS A 109 -21.42 9.54 -31.66
CA CYS A 109 -20.03 9.95 -31.88
C CYS A 109 -19.64 9.82 -33.36
N CYS A 110 -19.96 8.71 -34.01
CA CYS A 110 -19.71 8.58 -35.45
C CYS A 110 -20.45 9.63 -36.29
N VAL A 111 -21.69 9.99 -35.90
CA VAL A 111 -22.48 11.03 -36.58
C VAL A 111 -21.87 12.42 -36.37
N ARG A 112 -21.45 12.74 -35.13
CA ARG A 112 -20.84 14.05 -34.81
C ARG A 112 -19.55 14.32 -35.57
N TYR A 113 -18.81 13.27 -35.92
CA TYR A 113 -17.53 13.37 -36.61
C TYR A 113 -17.54 12.62 -37.95
N ALA A 114 -18.68 12.67 -38.66
CA ALA A 114 -18.88 11.99 -39.93
C ALA A 114 -17.78 12.32 -40.96
N ASP A 115 -17.26 13.55 -40.93
CA ASP A 115 -16.23 14.05 -41.85
C ASP A 115 -14.79 13.57 -41.51
N SER A 116 -14.60 12.84 -40.40
CA SER A 116 -13.31 12.30 -40.00
C SER A 116 -13.31 10.77 -40.05
N PRO A 117 -12.81 10.16 -41.15
CA PRO A 117 -12.72 8.70 -41.28
C PRO A 117 -11.91 8.05 -40.16
N ILE A 118 -10.90 8.76 -39.63
CA ILE A 118 -10.08 8.30 -38.51
C ILE A 118 -10.91 8.26 -37.22
N TYR A 119 -11.77 9.26 -36.98
CA TYR A 119 -12.63 9.28 -35.79
C TYR A 119 -13.63 8.13 -35.78
N ASN A 120 -14.26 7.88 -36.94
CA ASN A 120 -15.20 6.76 -37.10
C ASN A 120 -14.51 5.41 -36.88
N LEU A 121 -13.29 5.25 -37.40
CA LEU A 121 -12.49 4.04 -37.21
C LEU A 121 -12.18 3.76 -35.74
N VAL A 122 -11.73 4.80 -35.03
CA VAL A 122 -11.39 4.76 -33.62
C VAL A 122 -12.62 4.45 -32.77
N THR A 123 -13.73 5.16 -33.02
CA THR A 123 -15.01 4.96 -32.33
C THR A 123 -15.54 3.55 -32.52
N LEU A 124 -15.52 3.02 -33.74
CA LEU A 124 -15.96 1.65 -34.04
C LEU A 124 -15.08 0.59 -33.35
N THR A 125 -13.75 0.81 -33.32
CA THR A 125 -12.81 -0.08 -32.65
C THR A 125 -13.07 -0.11 -31.14
N MET A 126 -13.19 1.06 -30.52
CA MET A 126 -13.49 1.21 -29.09
C MET A 126 -14.86 0.61 -28.71
N PHE A 127 -15.88 0.85 -29.53
CA PHE A 127 -17.21 0.26 -29.34
C PHE A 127 -17.19 -1.28 -29.44
N SER A 128 -16.44 -1.83 -30.39
CA SER A 128 -16.32 -3.29 -30.56
C SER A 128 -15.66 -3.94 -29.34
N LEU A 129 -14.63 -3.30 -28.77
CA LEU A 129 -13.96 -3.78 -27.56
C LEU A 129 -14.86 -3.69 -26.33
N LEU A 130 -15.60 -2.60 -26.16
CA LEU A 130 -16.59 -2.50 -25.09
C LEU A 130 -17.65 -3.58 -25.23
N SER A 131 -18.21 -3.74 -26.43
CA SER A 131 -19.22 -4.76 -26.72
C SER A 131 -18.70 -6.14 -26.35
N ALA A 132 -17.46 -6.45 -26.70
CA ALA A 132 -16.80 -7.67 -26.28
C ALA A 132 -16.66 -7.77 -24.74
N SER A 133 -16.22 -6.70 -24.05
CA SER A 133 -16.12 -6.71 -22.58
C SER A 133 -17.46 -6.94 -21.86
N LEU A 134 -18.56 -6.37 -22.38
CA LEU A 134 -19.91 -6.51 -21.84
C LEU A 134 -20.45 -7.92 -22.06
N LEU A 135 -20.27 -8.44 -23.28
CA LEU A 135 -20.80 -9.73 -23.69
C LEU A 135 -20.00 -10.92 -23.17
N LEU A 136 -18.75 -10.69 -22.75
CA LEU A 136 -17.90 -11.71 -22.15
C LEU A 136 -18.46 -12.14 -20.79
N PRO A 137 -18.91 -13.40 -20.61
CA PRO A 137 -19.49 -13.84 -19.36
C PRO A 137 -18.44 -14.59 -18.54
N ALA A 138 -17.37 -13.91 -18.14
CA ALA A 138 -16.20 -14.56 -17.57
C ALA A 138 -16.53 -15.32 -16.26
N TRP A 139 -17.43 -14.76 -15.46
CA TRP A 139 -18.00 -15.38 -14.27
C TRP A 139 -18.64 -16.78 -14.50
N LEU A 140 -19.11 -17.10 -15.72
CA LEU A 140 -19.69 -18.43 -16.04
C LEU A 140 -18.64 -19.56 -16.03
N ASP A 141 -17.37 -19.23 -16.25
CA ASP A 141 -16.27 -20.19 -16.22
C ASP A 141 -15.62 -20.26 -14.83
N GLU A 142 -15.62 -19.16 -14.08
CA GLU A 142 -14.90 -19.00 -12.80
C GLU A 142 -15.50 -19.80 -11.64
N GLY A 143 -16.82 -19.98 -11.59
CA GLY A 143 -17.49 -20.80 -10.56
C GLY A 143 -17.23 -22.32 -10.67
N SER A 144 -16.40 -22.77 -11.61
CA SER A 144 -16.13 -24.20 -11.86
C SER A 144 -14.71 -24.68 -11.48
N GLY A 145 -13.87 -23.80 -10.92
CA GLY A 145 -12.50 -24.15 -10.47
C GLY A 145 -11.50 -24.46 -11.60
N ARG A 146 -11.85 -24.21 -12.87
CA ARG A 146 -11.00 -24.56 -14.03
C ARG A 146 -10.08 -23.40 -14.43
N LEU A 147 -8.86 -23.41 -13.90
CA LEU A 147 -7.79 -22.45 -14.19
C LEU A 147 -7.48 -22.26 -15.69
N ALA A 148 -7.62 -23.32 -16.49
CA ALA A 148 -7.27 -23.33 -17.91
C ALA A 148 -8.18 -22.42 -18.77
N ALA A 149 -9.44 -22.20 -18.40
CA ALA A 149 -10.38 -21.44 -19.24
C ALA A 149 -10.17 -19.91 -19.14
N GLY A 150 -9.89 -19.42 -17.92
CA GLY A 150 -9.53 -18.02 -17.65
C GLY A 150 -8.13 -17.68 -18.19
N THR A 151 -7.15 -18.57 -18.00
CA THR A 151 -5.80 -18.39 -18.54
C THR A 151 -5.78 -18.28 -20.07
N ARG A 152 -6.56 -19.11 -20.78
CA ARG A 152 -6.69 -19.01 -22.26
C ARG A 152 -7.34 -17.69 -22.71
N LEU A 153 -8.26 -17.16 -21.92
CA LEU A 153 -8.93 -15.90 -22.22
C LEU A 153 -7.97 -14.71 -22.00
N LEU A 154 -7.17 -14.74 -20.93
CA LEU A 154 -6.08 -13.81 -20.73
C LEU A 154 -5.07 -13.85 -21.88
N LEU A 155 -4.58 -15.04 -22.24
CA LEU A 155 -3.59 -15.20 -23.32
C LEU A 155 -4.11 -14.63 -24.64
N LEU A 156 -5.41 -14.79 -24.91
CA LEU A 156 -6.06 -14.16 -26.03
C LEU A 156 -6.03 -12.62 -25.94
N HIS A 157 -6.40 -12.04 -24.80
CA HIS A 157 -6.34 -10.58 -24.61
C HIS A 157 -4.90 -10.05 -24.75
N LEU A 158 -3.91 -10.73 -24.17
CA LEU A 158 -2.51 -10.36 -24.27
C LEU A 158 -1.99 -10.49 -25.71
N SER A 159 -2.41 -11.52 -26.44
CA SER A 159 -2.06 -11.67 -27.86
C SER A 159 -2.66 -10.54 -28.72
N PHE A 160 -3.86 -10.08 -28.37
CA PHE A 160 -4.48 -8.92 -29.00
C PHE A 160 -3.74 -7.63 -28.67
N CYS A 161 -3.39 -7.40 -27.40
CA CYS A 161 -2.56 -6.27 -26.99
C CYS A 161 -1.24 -6.24 -27.77
N ALA A 162 -0.54 -7.37 -27.83
CA ALA A 162 0.73 -7.50 -28.54
C ALA A 162 0.57 -7.22 -30.03
N ALA A 163 -0.47 -7.78 -30.67
CA ALA A 163 -0.78 -7.50 -32.07
C ALA A 163 -1.06 -6.01 -32.29
N ALA A 164 -1.89 -5.38 -31.45
CA ALA A 164 -2.19 -3.96 -31.55
C ALA A 164 -0.94 -3.08 -31.42
N ILE A 165 -0.05 -3.38 -30.46
CA ILE A 165 1.22 -2.68 -30.27
C ILE A 165 2.11 -2.81 -31.52
N VAL A 166 2.31 -4.03 -32.02
CA VAL A 166 3.12 -4.30 -33.21
C VAL A 166 2.55 -3.56 -34.43
N LEU A 167 1.25 -3.63 -34.64
CA LEU A 167 0.56 -2.98 -35.76
C LEU A 167 0.65 -1.44 -35.70
N THR A 168 0.66 -0.88 -34.48
CA THR A 168 0.89 0.56 -34.26
C THR A 168 2.30 0.95 -34.67
N HIS A 169 3.31 0.19 -34.24
CA HIS A 169 4.71 0.44 -34.61
C HIS A 169 4.96 0.30 -36.12
N LEU A 170 4.27 -0.61 -36.80
CA LEU A 170 4.39 -0.80 -38.24
C LEU A 170 3.63 0.26 -39.08
N ARG A 171 3.00 1.26 -38.44
CA ARG A 171 2.12 2.26 -39.09
C ARG A 171 0.96 1.64 -39.90
N ALA A 172 0.65 0.36 -39.65
CA ALA A 172 -0.40 -0.41 -40.34
C ALA A 172 -1.71 -0.43 -39.56
N ALA A 173 -1.75 0.17 -38.36
CA ALA A 173 -2.90 0.10 -37.47
C ALA A 173 -4.19 0.70 -38.05
N ARG A 174 -4.11 1.68 -38.97
CA ARG A 174 -5.30 2.21 -39.68
C ARG A 174 -6.09 1.14 -40.45
N TRP A 175 -5.42 0.08 -40.89
CA TRP A 175 -6.03 -0.97 -41.71
C TRP A 175 -6.39 -2.23 -40.91
N LEU A 176 -5.74 -2.44 -39.76
CA LEU A 176 -5.76 -3.72 -39.06
C LEU A 176 -6.39 -3.66 -37.66
N LEU A 177 -6.53 -2.49 -37.02
CA LEU A 177 -7.20 -2.37 -35.72
C LEU A 177 -8.70 -2.78 -35.76
N PRO A 178 -9.51 -2.35 -36.74
CA PRO A 178 -10.93 -2.72 -36.80
C PRO A 178 -11.17 -4.21 -37.09
N PRO A 179 -10.50 -4.86 -38.07
CA PRO A 179 -10.61 -6.30 -38.28
C PRO A 179 -10.22 -7.09 -37.04
N LEU A 180 -9.19 -6.65 -36.32
CA LEU A 180 -8.77 -7.25 -35.07
C LEU A 180 -9.90 -7.12 -34.03
N ALA A 181 -10.44 -5.92 -33.81
CA ALA A 181 -11.54 -5.66 -32.86
C ALA A 181 -12.80 -6.50 -33.18
N VAL A 182 -13.14 -6.64 -34.46
CA VAL A 182 -14.22 -7.52 -34.93
C VAL A 182 -13.92 -8.98 -34.62
N ALA A 183 -12.71 -9.47 -34.89
CA ALA A 183 -12.31 -10.85 -34.57
C ALA A 183 -12.41 -11.13 -33.05
N TYR A 184 -12.06 -10.15 -32.22
CA TYR A 184 -12.20 -10.24 -30.78
C TYR A 184 -13.66 -10.26 -30.31
N ALA A 185 -14.53 -9.44 -30.91
CA ALA A 185 -15.97 -9.48 -30.67
C ALA A 185 -16.58 -10.84 -31.06
N LEU A 186 -16.22 -11.38 -32.23
CA LEU A 186 -16.68 -12.70 -32.69
C LEU A 186 -16.25 -13.83 -31.75
N LEU A 187 -15.01 -13.78 -31.28
CA LEU A 187 -14.49 -14.78 -30.34
C LEU A 187 -15.18 -14.70 -28.97
N THR A 188 -15.56 -13.50 -28.56
CA THR A 188 -16.38 -13.26 -27.37
C THR A 188 -17.79 -13.83 -27.53
N LEU A 189 -18.44 -13.60 -28.67
CA LEU A 189 -19.75 -14.16 -28.99
C LEU A 189 -19.73 -15.69 -29.01
N TRP A 190 -18.69 -16.29 -29.59
CA TRP A 190 -18.50 -17.73 -29.56
C TRP A 190 -18.36 -18.27 -28.12
N ARG A 191 -17.59 -17.58 -27.27
CA ARG A 191 -17.46 -17.88 -25.83
C ARG A 191 -18.79 -17.76 -25.11
N LEU A 192 -19.55 -16.69 -25.33
CA LEU A 192 -20.89 -16.49 -24.76
C LEU A 192 -21.80 -17.66 -25.11
N GLY A 193 -21.82 -18.09 -26.38
CA GLY A 193 -22.59 -19.25 -26.83
C GLY A 193 -22.16 -20.57 -26.17
N LYS A 194 -20.89 -20.73 -25.81
CA LYS A 194 -20.41 -21.88 -25.03
C LYS A 194 -20.80 -21.78 -23.56
N GLY A 195 -20.69 -20.59 -22.97
CA GLY A 195 -21.08 -20.30 -21.59
C GLY A 195 -22.58 -20.53 -21.36
N LEU A 196 -23.43 -20.05 -22.26
CA LEU A 196 -24.88 -20.24 -22.23
C LEU A 196 -25.29 -21.72 -22.26
N ARG A 197 -24.69 -22.52 -23.16
CA ARG A 197 -24.92 -23.97 -23.23
C ARG A 197 -24.58 -24.69 -21.92
N LYS A 198 -23.59 -24.19 -21.19
CA LYS A 198 -23.14 -24.74 -19.90
C LYS A 198 -23.99 -24.24 -18.72
N ALA A 199 -24.40 -22.97 -18.75
CA ALA A 199 -25.13 -22.33 -17.65
C ALA A 199 -26.56 -22.84 -17.51
N ARG A 200 -27.17 -23.32 -18.60
CA ARG A 200 -28.59 -23.71 -18.68
C ARG A 200 -29.49 -22.67 -17.99
N PRO A 201 -29.52 -21.42 -18.50
CA PRO A 201 -30.21 -20.33 -17.85
C PRO A 201 -31.69 -20.66 -17.67
N ASP A 202 -32.25 -20.33 -16.52
CA ASP A 202 -33.68 -20.51 -16.29
C ASP A 202 -34.48 -19.60 -17.25
N GLN A 203 -35.36 -20.21 -18.05
CA GLN A 203 -36.20 -19.54 -19.06
C GLN A 203 -37.65 -19.39 -18.61
N THR A 204 -38.00 -19.80 -17.40
CA THR A 204 -39.40 -19.84 -16.92
C THR A 204 -39.97 -18.48 -16.55
N HIS A 205 -39.12 -17.45 -16.44
CA HIS A 205 -39.50 -16.10 -16.01
C HIS A 205 -39.52 -15.09 -17.16
N SER A 206 -40.48 -14.17 -17.15
CA SER A 206 -40.52 -13.04 -18.08
C SER A 206 -39.36 -12.08 -17.84
N TRP A 207 -38.96 -11.31 -18.85
CA TRP A 207 -37.89 -10.32 -18.75
C TRP A 207 -38.14 -9.27 -17.65
N ALA A 208 -39.40 -8.87 -17.45
CA ALA A 208 -39.80 -7.92 -16.41
C ALA A 208 -39.63 -8.52 -15.00
N ALA A 209 -39.94 -9.81 -14.83
CA ALA A 209 -39.73 -10.52 -13.58
C ALA A 209 -38.23 -10.66 -13.25
N LEU A 210 -37.41 -11.00 -14.24
CA LEU A 210 -35.95 -11.10 -14.09
C LEU A 210 -35.31 -9.75 -13.72
N LEU A 211 -35.73 -8.67 -14.38
CA LEU A 211 -35.24 -7.32 -14.09
C LEU A 211 -35.66 -6.86 -12.68
N SER A 212 -36.92 -7.08 -12.30
CA SER A 212 -37.42 -6.76 -10.96
C SER A 212 -36.67 -7.55 -9.87
N GLN A 213 -36.41 -8.84 -10.11
CA GLN A 213 -35.63 -9.69 -9.22
C GLN A 213 -34.20 -9.18 -9.06
N PHE A 214 -33.55 -8.77 -10.16
CA PHE A 214 -32.21 -8.21 -10.13
C PHE A 214 -32.18 -6.87 -9.39
N LEU A 215 -33.11 -5.97 -9.65
CA LEU A 215 -33.18 -4.66 -8.98
C LEU A 215 -33.35 -4.79 -7.47
N LYS A 216 -34.14 -5.77 -7.02
CA LYS A 216 -34.35 -6.04 -5.58
C LYS A 216 -33.12 -6.65 -4.90
N ASN A 217 -32.44 -7.59 -5.56
CA ASN A 217 -31.47 -8.48 -4.87
C ASN A 217 -30.01 -8.37 -5.36
N GLY A 218 -29.78 -7.79 -6.54
CA GLY A 218 -28.48 -7.80 -7.22
C GLY A 218 -27.94 -6.42 -7.60
N ALA A 219 -28.81 -5.45 -7.87
CA ALA A 219 -28.41 -4.12 -8.34
C ALA A 219 -27.55 -3.33 -7.35
N SER A 220 -27.59 -3.69 -6.06
CA SER A 220 -26.81 -2.98 -5.06
C SER A 220 -25.29 -3.07 -5.31
N SER A 221 -24.77 -4.20 -5.78
CA SER A 221 -23.32 -4.37 -6.00
C SER A 221 -22.78 -3.55 -7.18
N PRO A 222 -23.36 -3.63 -8.40
CA PRO A 222 -22.96 -2.78 -9.51
C PRO A 222 -23.09 -1.29 -9.23
N VAL A 223 -24.17 -0.86 -8.57
CA VAL A 223 -24.37 0.55 -8.20
C VAL A 223 -23.30 1.01 -7.21
N LYS A 224 -22.96 0.19 -6.21
CA LYS A 224 -21.89 0.50 -5.25
C LYS A 224 -20.52 0.61 -5.91
N TYR A 225 -20.19 -0.34 -6.79
CA TYR A 225 -18.94 -0.31 -7.56
C TYR A 225 -18.88 0.89 -8.50
N TRP A 226 -19.99 1.20 -9.17
CA TRP A 226 -20.12 2.38 -10.01
C TRP A 226 -19.90 3.63 -9.16
N ILE A 227 -20.60 3.84 -8.05
CA ILE A 227 -20.43 5.01 -7.17
C ILE A 227 -18.99 5.12 -6.65
N ALA A 228 -18.37 4.02 -6.22
CA ALA A 228 -17.02 4.02 -5.67
C ALA A 228 -15.94 4.42 -6.70
N ASN A 229 -16.14 4.12 -7.98
CA ASN A 229 -15.16 4.40 -9.04
C ASN A 229 -15.53 5.63 -9.90
N GLN A 230 -16.81 5.97 -10.01
CA GLN A 230 -17.29 7.04 -10.89
C GLN A 230 -17.24 8.43 -10.29
N LEU A 231 -17.24 8.53 -8.97
CA LEU A 231 -17.00 9.80 -8.30
C LEU A 231 -15.71 10.43 -8.83
N SER A 232 -14.63 9.65 -8.84
CA SER A 232 -13.31 10.05 -9.30
C SER A 232 -13.28 10.36 -10.79
N VAL A 233 -14.00 9.59 -11.64
CA VAL A 233 -14.09 9.81 -13.11
C VAL A 233 -14.93 11.04 -13.49
N SER A 234 -16.02 11.29 -12.76
CA SER A 234 -16.93 12.43 -12.98
C SER A 234 -16.23 13.77 -12.73
N ILE A 235 -15.22 13.81 -11.86
CA ILE A 235 -14.39 14.98 -11.59
C ILE A 235 -13.45 15.28 -12.77
N LEU A 236 -12.98 14.26 -13.47
CA LEU A 236 -12.08 14.38 -14.63
C LEU A 236 -12.79 15.00 -15.82
N LEU A 237 -14.09 14.76 -15.90
CA LEU A 237 -15.00 15.34 -16.87
C LEU A 237 -15.23 16.83 -16.67
N VAL A 238 -15.54 17.19 -15.43
CA VAL A 238 -15.74 18.58 -15.06
C VAL A 238 -14.40 19.33 -15.19
N ALA A 239 -13.28 18.68 -14.84
CA ALA A 239 -11.94 19.22 -15.09
C ALA A 239 -11.67 19.44 -16.58
N ALA A 240 -11.89 18.45 -17.45
CA ALA A 240 -11.67 18.59 -18.89
C ALA A 240 -12.50 19.72 -19.52
N TYR A 241 -13.70 19.97 -18.99
CA TYR A 241 -14.57 21.06 -19.47
C TYR A 241 -14.21 22.45 -18.90
N LEU A 242 -13.56 22.49 -17.73
CA LEU A 242 -13.13 23.73 -17.06
C LEU A 242 -11.72 24.16 -17.46
N LEU A 243 -10.89 23.24 -17.94
CA LEU A 243 -9.53 23.48 -18.37
C LEU A 243 -9.48 23.99 -19.81
N VAL A 244 -8.46 24.80 -20.12
CA VAL A 244 -8.12 25.11 -21.51
C VAL A 244 -7.71 23.81 -22.20
N LYS A 245 -7.94 23.69 -23.52
CA LYS A 245 -7.62 22.48 -24.31
C LYS A 245 -6.24 21.90 -23.99
N GLU A 246 -5.23 22.75 -23.80
CA GLU A 246 -3.87 22.33 -23.47
C GLU A 246 -3.74 21.63 -22.10
N ASP A 247 -4.34 22.18 -21.05
CA ASP A 247 -4.30 21.57 -19.72
C ASP A 247 -5.16 20.31 -19.64
N ALA A 248 -6.27 20.26 -20.40
CA ALA A 248 -7.17 19.12 -20.44
C ALA A 248 -6.46 17.85 -20.95
N TRP A 249 -5.62 17.95 -21.99
CA TRP A 249 -4.92 16.79 -22.52
C TRP A 249 -3.76 16.32 -21.63
N LEU A 250 -3.04 17.25 -21.00
CA LEU A 250 -1.99 16.91 -20.04
C LEU A 250 -2.55 16.15 -18.84
N PHE A 251 -3.69 16.60 -18.36
CA PHE A 251 -4.41 15.99 -17.25
C PHE A 251 -4.96 14.61 -17.63
N ALA A 252 -5.53 14.46 -18.83
CA ALA A 252 -6.03 13.17 -19.32
C ALA A 252 -4.92 12.10 -19.42
N GLY A 253 -3.72 12.50 -19.87
CA GLY A 253 -2.53 11.66 -19.82
C GLY A 253 -2.19 11.18 -18.40
N ALA A 254 -2.25 12.06 -17.41
CA ALA A 254 -2.00 11.70 -16.01
C ALA A 254 -3.05 10.72 -15.46
N ILE A 255 -4.30 10.88 -15.86
CA ILE A 255 -5.40 9.98 -15.50
C ILE A 255 -5.22 8.58 -16.08
N ASN A 256 -4.76 8.45 -17.32
CA ASN A 256 -4.50 7.13 -17.89
C ASN A 256 -3.44 6.36 -17.10
N VAL A 257 -2.42 7.04 -16.60
CA VAL A 257 -1.43 6.43 -15.70
C VAL A 257 -2.09 5.97 -14.39
N PHE A 258 -2.96 6.81 -13.82
CA PHE A 258 -3.73 6.47 -12.63
C PHE A 258 -4.61 5.23 -12.82
N LEU A 259 -5.33 5.16 -13.93
CA LEU A 259 -6.21 4.04 -14.29
C LEU A 259 -5.40 2.77 -14.58
N LEU A 260 -4.22 2.90 -15.20
CA LEU A 260 -3.30 1.79 -15.41
C LEU A 260 -2.81 1.21 -14.07
N GLU A 261 -2.38 2.06 -13.15
CA GLU A 261 -1.94 1.66 -11.81
C GLU A 261 -3.10 0.99 -11.02
N GLN A 262 -4.32 1.53 -11.11
CA GLN A 262 -5.51 0.85 -10.55
C GLN A 262 -5.76 -0.52 -11.19
N ALA A 263 -5.64 -0.63 -12.52
CA ALA A 263 -5.83 -1.90 -13.20
C ALA A 263 -4.81 -2.96 -12.76
N LEU A 264 -3.56 -2.56 -12.53
CA LEU A 264 -2.47 -3.45 -12.15
C LEU A 264 -2.47 -3.82 -10.66
N PHE A 265 -2.84 -2.89 -9.78
CA PHE A 265 -2.76 -3.08 -8.33
C PHE A 265 -4.13 -3.22 -7.65
N LEU A 266 -5.10 -2.35 -7.96
CA LEU A 266 -6.38 -2.28 -7.23
C LEU A 266 -7.28 -3.48 -7.50
N PHE A 267 -7.65 -3.70 -8.76
CA PHE A 267 -8.66 -4.70 -9.11
C PHE A 267 -8.25 -6.13 -8.76
N PRO A 268 -6.98 -6.55 -8.95
CA PRO A 268 -6.56 -7.88 -8.52
C PRO A 268 -6.65 -8.06 -7.01
N ILE A 269 -6.29 -7.04 -6.22
CA ILE A 269 -6.38 -7.09 -4.76
C ILE A 269 -7.84 -7.17 -4.32
N ILE A 270 -8.73 -6.35 -4.89
CA ILE A 270 -10.17 -6.42 -4.60
C ILE A 270 -10.69 -7.82 -4.90
N ALA A 271 -10.36 -8.38 -6.06
CA ALA A 271 -10.82 -9.69 -6.48
C ALA A 271 -10.31 -10.82 -5.56
N ILE A 272 -9.09 -10.70 -5.02
CA ILE A 272 -8.54 -11.64 -4.03
C ILE A 272 -9.22 -11.48 -2.67
N LEU A 273 -9.31 -10.25 -2.15
CA LEU A 273 -9.66 -9.99 -0.75
C LEU A 273 -11.17 -10.06 -0.50
N LEU A 274 -11.97 -9.66 -1.49
CA LEU A 274 -13.41 -9.51 -1.35
C LEU A 274 -14.10 -10.81 -0.86
N PRO A 275 -13.83 -11.99 -1.44
CA PRO A 275 -14.48 -13.21 -0.97
C PRO A 275 -14.11 -13.57 0.48
N PHE A 276 -12.87 -13.29 0.91
CA PHE A 276 -12.38 -13.65 2.24
C PHE A 276 -13.02 -12.83 3.35
N ILE A 277 -13.15 -11.52 3.10
CA ILE A 277 -13.73 -10.58 4.04
C ILE A 277 -15.24 -10.81 4.10
N GLN A 278 -15.89 -11.01 2.94
CA GLN A 278 -17.33 -11.28 2.87
C GLN A 278 -17.75 -12.52 3.68
N VAL A 279 -16.97 -13.61 3.62
CA VAL A 279 -17.23 -14.81 4.45
C VAL A 279 -17.19 -14.49 5.94
N ALA A 280 -16.19 -13.73 6.37
CA ALA A 280 -16.01 -13.39 7.77
C ALA A 280 -17.19 -12.56 8.30
N PHE A 281 -17.60 -11.56 7.53
CA PHE A 281 -18.76 -10.73 7.86
C PHE A 281 -20.10 -11.50 7.80
N SER A 282 -20.23 -12.51 6.92
CA SER A 282 -21.42 -13.38 6.91
C SER A 282 -21.53 -14.28 8.15
N ARG A 283 -20.42 -14.54 8.84
CA ARG A 283 -20.38 -15.32 10.09
C ARG A 283 -20.71 -14.44 11.28
N SER A 284 -20.00 -13.32 11.42
CA SER A 284 -20.29 -12.31 12.42
C SER A 284 -19.64 -10.97 12.07
N ARG A 285 -20.21 -9.88 12.59
CA ARG A 285 -19.63 -8.54 12.48
C ARG A 285 -18.20 -8.48 13.02
N ARG A 286 -17.94 -9.21 14.13
CA ARG A 286 -16.64 -9.28 14.80
C ARG A 286 -15.57 -9.98 13.96
N ASP A 287 -15.86 -11.18 13.41
CA ASP A 287 -14.91 -11.92 12.55
C ASP A 287 -14.57 -11.08 11.30
N GLY A 288 -15.56 -10.39 10.74
CA GLY A 288 -15.36 -9.45 9.64
C GLY A 288 -14.36 -8.32 9.95
N LEU A 289 -14.59 -7.58 11.04
CA LEU A 289 -13.73 -6.47 11.45
C LEU A 289 -12.31 -6.94 11.80
N GLU A 290 -12.18 -8.05 12.53
CA GLU A 290 -10.87 -8.64 12.88
C GLU A 290 -10.06 -9.02 11.63
N ARG A 291 -10.70 -9.56 10.59
CA ARG A 291 -10.00 -9.89 9.34
C ARG A 291 -9.64 -8.67 8.51
N LEU A 292 -10.55 -7.69 8.44
CA LEU A 292 -10.25 -6.42 7.76
C LEU A 292 -9.01 -5.76 8.37
N GLN A 293 -8.90 -5.77 9.70
CA GLN A 293 -7.73 -5.25 10.42
C GLN A 293 -6.44 -6.01 10.11
N ARG A 294 -6.48 -7.34 10.06
CA ARG A 294 -5.29 -8.15 9.70
C ARG A 294 -4.79 -7.89 8.28
N ILE A 295 -5.69 -7.53 7.37
CA ILE A 295 -5.39 -7.30 5.96
C ILE A 295 -4.98 -5.84 5.70
N LEU A 296 -5.37 -4.90 6.58
CA LEU A 296 -5.11 -3.46 6.43
C LEU A 296 -3.63 -3.11 6.19
N PRO A 297 -2.62 -3.70 6.88
CA PRO A 297 -1.21 -3.42 6.57
C PRO A 297 -0.81 -3.79 5.14
N TYR A 298 -1.40 -4.85 4.58
CA TYR A 298 -1.15 -5.27 3.20
C TYR A 298 -1.79 -4.32 2.19
N ILE A 299 -3.01 -3.86 2.47
CA ILE A 299 -3.67 -2.82 1.68
C ILE A 299 -2.80 -1.56 1.66
N ILE A 300 -2.35 -1.09 2.82
CA ILE A 300 -1.47 0.10 2.94
C ILE A 300 -0.16 -0.11 2.19
N PHE A 301 0.49 -1.26 2.38
CA PHE A 301 1.76 -1.56 1.71
C PHE A 301 1.63 -1.58 0.18
N LEU A 302 0.58 -2.22 -0.35
CA LEU A 302 0.37 -2.34 -1.79
C LEU A 302 -0.06 -0.99 -2.40
N SER A 303 -0.94 -0.23 -1.74
CA SER A 303 -1.28 1.13 -2.13
C SER A 303 -0.04 2.04 -2.16
N LEU A 304 0.86 1.89 -1.18
CA LEU A 304 2.11 2.66 -1.13
C LEU A 304 3.06 2.24 -2.24
N ALA A 305 3.18 0.94 -2.53
CA ALA A 305 3.99 0.45 -3.62
C ALA A 305 3.53 0.98 -4.99
N ALA A 306 2.22 1.01 -5.24
CA ALA A 306 1.64 1.59 -6.45
C ALA A 306 1.89 3.12 -6.53
N ALA A 307 1.69 3.85 -5.42
CA ALA A 307 1.98 5.29 -5.36
C ALA A 307 3.46 5.59 -5.63
N LEU A 308 4.38 4.81 -5.06
CA LEU A 308 5.82 4.97 -5.31
C LEU A 308 6.22 4.57 -6.74
N SER A 309 5.59 3.53 -7.30
CA SER A 309 5.74 3.15 -8.71
C SER A 309 5.37 4.32 -9.61
N ALA A 310 4.16 4.85 -9.45
CA ALA A 310 3.66 6.00 -10.21
C ALA A 310 4.59 7.22 -10.06
N PHE A 311 5.13 7.48 -8.87
CA PHE A 311 5.99 8.62 -8.61
C PHE A 311 7.38 8.47 -9.25
N PHE A 312 8.09 7.37 -8.96
CA PHE A 312 9.48 7.17 -9.41
C PHE A 312 9.59 6.80 -10.88
N LEU A 313 8.56 6.15 -11.42
CA LEU A 313 8.51 5.75 -12.81
C LEU A 313 7.66 6.71 -13.66
N ALA A 314 7.16 7.82 -13.10
CA ALA A 314 6.29 8.78 -13.79
C ALA A 314 6.80 9.13 -15.19
N GLU A 315 8.04 9.59 -15.29
CA GLU A 315 8.66 10.01 -16.56
C GLU A 315 8.73 8.84 -17.54
N LYS A 316 9.20 7.67 -17.08
CA LYS A 316 9.32 6.47 -17.92
C LYS A 316 7.96 5.97 -18.37
N ILE A 317 6.97 5.91 -17.47
CA ILE A 317 5.61 5.49 -17.79
C ILE A 317 5.05 6.49 -18.79
N VAL A 318 5.03 7.78 -18.51
CA VAL A 318 4.44 8.79 -19.40
C VAL A 318 5.11 8.81 -20.77
N THR A 319 6.44 8.94 -20.84
CA THR A 319 7.15 9.05 -22.13
C THR A 319 7.13 7.74 -22.92
N HIS A 320 7.27 6.59 -22.25
CA HIS A 320 7.28 5.29 -22.92
C HIS A 320 5.89 4.77 -23.22
N TYR A 321 4.86 5.15 -22.46
CA TYR A 321 3.49 4.67 -22.61
C TYR A 321 2.63 5.62 -23.44
N LEU A 322 2.63 6.91 -23.15
CA LEU A 322 1.81 7.90 -23.84
C LEU A 322 2.57 8.57 -24.99
N GLY A 323 3.90 8.60 -24.92
CA GLY A 323 4.78 9.19 -25.92
C GLY A 323 5.38 10.52 -25.45
N ILE A 324 6.42 10.99 -26.16
CA ILE A 324 7.20 12.17 -25.77
C ILE A 324 6.36 13.46 -25.68
N HIS A 325 5.29 13.55 -26.46
CA HIS A 325 4.38 14.68 -26.42
C HIS A 325 3.67 14.82 -25.08
N PHE A 326 3.52 13.72 -24.32
CA PHE A 326 2.93 13.73 -22.97
C PHE A 326 3.94 13.99 -21.86
N ALA A 327 5.21 14.30 -22.17
CA ALA A 327 6.24 14.49 -21.15
C ALA A 327 5.84 15.49 -20.06
N ALA A 328 5.10 16.55 -20.39
CA ALA A 328 4.60 17.53 -19.43
C ALA A 328 3.53 16.98 -18.46
N SER A 329 2.84 15.88 -18.79
CA SER A 329 1.94 15.16 -17.86
C SER A 329 2.71 14.55 -16.68
N THR A 330 4.02 14.34 -16.80
CA THR A 330 4.86 13.77 -15.73
C THR A 330 4.72 14.55 -14.43
N THR A 331 4.69 15.88 -14.51
CA THR A 331 4.54 16.74 -13.32
C THR A 331 3.21 16.47 -12.62
N ILE A 332 2.12 16.37 -13.37
CA ILE A 332 0.78 16.08 -12.84
C ILE A 332 0.74 14.66 -12.25
N VAL A 333 1.33 13.67 -12.94
CA VAL A 333 1.44 12.28 -12.42
C VAL A 333 2.20 12.26 -11.10
N SER A 334 3.35 12.92 -11.00
CA SER A 334 4.13 12.99 -9.77
C SER A 334 3.35 13.68 -8.63
N MET A 335 2.59 14.74 -8.93
CA MET A 335 1.72 15.41 -7.96
C MET A 335 0.55 14.55 -7.50
N MET A 336 -0.04 13.75 -8.40
CA MET A 336 -1.15 12.86 -8.10
C MET A 336 -0.69 11.54 -7.46
N SER A 337 0.59 11.16 -7.58
CA SER A 337 1.08 9.88 -7.08
C SER A 337 0.87 9.67 -5.57
N PRO A 338 1.08 10.65 -4.68
CA PRO A 338 0.68 10.53 -3.28
C PRO A 338 -0.83 10.36 -3.09
N VAL A 339 -1.64 10.93 -3.98
CA VAL A 339 -3.10 10.77 -3.97
C VAL A 339 -3.50 9.35 -4.33
N LEU A 340 -2.72 8.68 -5.17
CA LEU A 340 -2.96 7.29 -5.58
C LEU A 340 -2.99 6.37 -4.35
N PHE A 341 -2.11 6.61 -3.37
CA PHE A 341 -2.12 5.87 -2.11
C PHE A 341 -3.47 5.98 -1.39
N PHE A 342 -3.98 7.21 -1.22
CA PHE A 342 -5.25 7.45 -0.53
C PHE A 342 -6.41 6.89 -1.33
N HIS A 343 -6.44 7.12 -2.63
CA HIS A 343 -7.48 6.63 -3.52
C HIS A 343 -7.55 5.09 -3.52
N LEU A 344 -6.41 4.40 -3.66
CA LEU A 344 -6.37 2.94 -3.64
C LEU A 344 -6.82 2.40 -2.28
N THR A 345 -6.35 2.99 -1.20
CA THR A 345 -6.73 2.58 0.15
C THR A 345 -8.22 2.84 0.43
N ASN A 346 -8.74 4.00 0.03
CA ASN A 346 -10.15 4.37 0.15
C ASN A 346 -11.03 3.44 -0.67
N THR A 347 -10.65 3.13 -1.90
CA THR A 347 -11.43 2.24 -2.78
C THR A 347 -11.39 0.81 -2.26
N LEU A 348 -10.24 0.32 -1.79
CA LEU A 348 -10.14 -1.00 -1.17
C LEU A 348 -11.03 -1.07 0.08
N LEU A 349 -10.83 -0.16 1.02
CA LEU A 349 -11.55 -0.17 2.29
C LEU A 349 -13.04 0.09 2.11
N GLY A 350 -13.39 1.09 1.28
CA GLY A 350 -14.75 1.46 0.95
C GLY A 350 -15.50 0.37 0.20
N THR A 351 -14.86 -0.33 -0.75
CA THR A 351 -15.47 -1.46 -1.47
C THR A 351 -15.75 -2.63 -0.53
N GLN A 352 -14.82 -2.93 0.39
CA GLN A 352 -15.06 -3.96 1.41
C GLN A 352 -16.26 -3.58 2.29
N LEU A 353 -16.32 -2.33 2.80
CA LEU A 353 -17.42 -1.84 3.65
C LEU A 353 -18.77 -1.73 2.92
N LEU A 354 -18.78 -1.29 1.66
CA LEU A 354 -19.99 -1.13 0.85
C LEU A 354 -20.72 -2.44 0.63
N LEU A 355 -20.00 -3.55 0.50
CA LEU A 355 -20.56 -4.84 0.10
C LEU A 355 -21.15 -5.64 1.28
N ILE A 356 -21.13 -5.07 2.49
CA ILE A 356 -21.64 -5.71 3.72
C ILE A 356 -22.83 -4.91 4.28
N GLY A 357 -23.89 -5.64 4.67
CA GLY A 357 -25.25 -5.16 4.94
C GLY A 357 -25.39 -3.82 5.68
N ASP A 358 -24.93 -3.74 6.94
CA ASP A 358 -25.22 -2.60 7.83
C ASP A 358 -24.30 -1.40 7.65
N GLU A 359 -23.08 -1.60 7.13
CA GLU A 359 -22.04 -0.56 7.01
C GLU A 359 -22.15 0.27 5.72
N LYS A 360 -23.05 -0.14 4.81
CA LYS A 360 -23.31 0.54 3.54
C LYS A 360 -23.63 2.02 3.72
N ARG A 361 -24.43 2.39 4.73
CA ARG A 361 -24.84 3.80 4.94
C ARG A 361 -23.64 4.68 5.29
N ILE A 362 -22.71 4.16 6.08
CA ILE A 362 -21.51 4.88 6.52
C ILE A 362 -20.58 5.08 5.33
N CYS A 363 -20.34 4.03 4.55
CA CYS A 363 -19.51 4.15 3.35
C CYS A 363 -20.10 5.12 2.32
N MET A 364 -21.42 5.07 2.10
CA MET A 364 -22.11 6.02 1.23
C MET A 364 -22.03 7.48 1.71
N ARG A 365 -22.03 7.72 3.03
CA ARG A 365 -21.84 9.06 3.60
C ARG A 365 -20.43 9.59 3.32
N PHE A 366 -19.41 8.78 3.54
CA PHE A 366 -18.02 9.19 3.28
C PHE A 366 -17.75 9.41 1.78
N LEU A 367 -18.28 8.54 0.91
CA LEU A 367 -18.22 8.74 -0.53
C LEU A 367 -18.93 10.04 -0.95
N GLY A 368 -20.18 10.24 -0.51
CA GLY A 368 -20.92 11.46 -0.81
C GLY A 368 -20.23 12.73 -0.33
N PHE A 369 -19.64 12.69 0.88
CA PHE A 369 -18.85 13.80 1.42
C PHE A 369 -17.61 14.08 0.56
N GLY A 370 -16.83 13.05 0.24
CA GLY A 370 -15.65 13.16 -0.64
C GLY A 370 -16.01 13.80 -1.99
N PHE A 371 -17.12 13.38 -2.60
CA PHE A 371 -17.61 13.97 -3.85
C PHE A 371 -17.91 15.47 -3.73
N ILE A 372 -18.69 15.85 -2.72
CA ILE A 372 -19.14 17.24 -2.54
C ILE A 372 -17.93 18.15 -2.33
N VAL A 373 -17.00 17.74 -1.47
CA VAL A 373 -15.75 18.48 -1.23
C VAL A 373 -14.96 18.61 -2.52
N ASN A 374 -14.75 17.51 -3.24
CA ASN A 374 -13.98 17.51 -4.46
C ASN A 374 -14.60 18.42 -5.52
N PHE A 375 -15.90 18.27 -5.80
CA PHE A 375 -16.62 19.08 -6.79
C PHE A 375 -16.57 20.57 -6.44
N SER A 376 -16.73 20.92 -5.16
CA SER A 376 -16.65 22.32 -4.70
C SER A 376 -15.25 22.91 -4.88
N LEU A 377 -14.21 22.16 -4.50
CA LEU A 377 -12.82 22.59 -4.65
C LEU A 377 -12.40 22.64 -6.13
N LEU A 378 -12.91 21.74 -6.96
CA LEU A 378 -12.66 21.71 -8.39
C LEU A 378 -13.12 23.00 -9.06
N LEU A 379 -14.34 23.45 -8.79
CA LEU A 379 -14.88 24.71 -9.33
C LEU A 379 -14.03 25.93 -8.94
N LEU A 380 -13.43 25.91 -7.75
CA LEU A 380 -12.58 26.98 -7.24
C LEU A 380 -11.16 26.92 -7.82
N PHE A 381 -10.52 25.75 -7.75
CA PHE A 381 -9.10 25.60 -8.06
C PHE A 381 -8.81 25.41 -9.55
N ALA A 382 -9.73 24.85 -10.34
CA ALA A 382 -9.53 24.73 -11.78
C ALA A 382 -9.38 26.10 -12.47
N LYS A 383 -10.07 27.14 -11.95
CA LYS A 383 -9.94 28.51 -12.45
C LYS A 383 -8.66 29.23 -11.99
N LEU A 384 -8.17 28.91 -10.80
CA LEU A 384 -7.03 29.61 -10.18
C LEU A 384 -5.68 28.99 -10.56
N TRP A 385 -5.60 27.66 -10.61
CA TRP A 385 -4.36 26.91 -10.76
C TRP A 385 -4.42 25.86 -11.88
N HIS A 386 -5.40 25.97 -12.79
CA HIS A 386 -5.56 25.09 -13.95
C HIS A 386 -5.43 23.60 -13.58
N GLY A 387 -4.71 22.78 -14.37
CA GLY A 387 -4.57 21.34 -14.16
C GLY A 387 -4.00 20.97 -12.78
N ASN A 388 -3.12 21.81 -12.22
CA ASN A 388 -2.56 21.61 -10.88
C ASN A 388 -3.64 21.81 -9.81
N GLY A 389 -4.54 22.78 -9.99
CA GLY A 389 -5.67 23.01 -9.11
C GLY A 389 -6.63 21.82 -9.03
N VAL A 390 -6.86 21.17 -10.18
CA VAL A 390 -7.65 19.92 -10.25
C VAL A 390 -6.99 18.80 -9.44
N ALA A 391 -5.68 18.60 -9.59
CA ALA A 391 -4.93 17.58 -8.85
C ALA A 391 -4.98 17.84 -7.32
N VAL A 392 -4.88 19.11 -6.89
CA VAL A 392 -4.96 19.49 -5.47
C VAL A 392 -6.36 19.29 -4.90
N ALA A 393 -7.41 19.67 -5.64
CA ALA A 393 -8.80 19.42 -5.22
C ALA A 393 -9.06 17.93 -5.01
N PHE A 394 -8.55 17.09 -5.93
CA PHE A 394 -8.63 15.64 -5.82
C PHE A 394 -7.87 15.09 -4.61
N ALA A 395 -6.65 15.60 -4.35
CA ALA A 395 -5.85 15.22 -3.20
C ALA A 395 -6.57 15.47 -1.87
N ILE A 396 -7.14 16.66 -1.69
CA ILE A 396 -7.81 17.06 -0.44
C ILE A 396 -9.01 16.15 -0.17
N ALA A 397 -9.83 15.88 -1.18
CA ALA A 397 -11.00 15.03 -1.03
C ALA A 397 -10.62 13.59 -0.61
N GLU A 398 -9.61 13.00 -1.24
CA GLU A 398 -9.15 11.64 -0.93
C GLU A 398 -8.55 11.54 0.47
N VAL A 399 -7.78 12.54 0.91
CA VAL A 399 -7.21 12.59 2.26
C VAL A 399 -8.32 12.69 3.32
N LEU A 400 -9.33 13.53 3.08
CA LEU A 400 -10.44 13.69 4.01
C LEU A 400 -11.31 12.44 4.08
N GLN A 401 -11.58 11.78 2.95
CA GLN A 401 -12.28 10.50 2.91
C GLN A 401 -11.51 9.41 3.68
N PHE A 402 -10.19 9.37 3.50
CA PHE A 402 -9.32 8.43 4.21
C PHE A 402 -9.33 8.67 5.72
N ALA A 403 -9.21 9.92 6.15
CA ALA A 403 -9.30 10.30 7.56
C ALA A 403 -10.66 9.89 8.16
N GLY A 404 -11.75 10.09 7.41
CA GLY A 404 -13.09 9.66 7.81
C GLY A 404 -13.18 8.15 8.05
N TYR A 405 -12.65 7.33 7.13
CA TYR A 405 -12.62 5.88 7.31
C TYR A 405 -11.75 5.45 8.51
N LEU A 406 -10.58 6.06 8.70
CA LEU A 406 -9.72 5.75 9.85
C LEU A 406 -10.39 6.07 11.18
N LEU A 407 -11.01 7.25 11.29
CA LEU A 407 -11.76 7.65 12.47
C LEU A 407 -12.89 6.67 12.75
N TYR A 408 -13.65 6.31 11.72
CA TYR A 408 -14.72 5.32 11.85
C TYR A 408 -14.20 3.98 12.38
N LEU A 409 -13.16 3.41 11.76
CA LEU A 409 -12.57 2.14 12.19
C LEU A 409 -11.99 2.21 13.61
N SER A 410 -11.42 3.35 14.02
CA SER A 410 -10.90 3.54 15.38
C SER A 410 -11.99 3.52 16.44
N GLN A 411 -13.20 4.00 16.11
CA GLN A 411 -14.35 4.00 17.01
C GLN A 411 -15.04 2.62 17.14
N GLN A 412 -14.73 1.68 16.24
CA GLN A 412 -15.28 0.31 16.26
C GLN A 412 -14.42 -0.66 17.09
N GLN A 413 -13.47 -0.16 17.87
CA GLN A 413 -12.64 -0.98 18.77
C GLN A 413 -13.45 -1.43 19.99
N ASP A 414 -13.39 -2.73 20.30
CA ASP A 414 -13.97 -3.33 21.51
C ASP A 414 -13.12 -2.90 22.72
N PRO A 415 -13.67 -2.20 23.73
CA PRO A 415 -12.93 -1.74 24.91
C PRO A 415 -12.28 -2.88 25.70
N ASP A 416 -12.88 -4.08 25.66
CA ASP A 416 -12.47 -5.24 26.47
C ASP A 416 -11.51 -6.19 25.72
N ALA A 417 -11.21 -5.93 24.44
CA ALA A 417 -10.28 -6.73 23.67
C ALA A 417 -8.82 -6.35 23.98
N HIS A 418 -8.22 -7.01 24.97
CA HIS A 418 -6.78 -6.98 25.25
C HIS A 418 -5.88 -7.59 24.15
N SER A 419 -6.29 -7.59 22.87
CA SER A 419 -5.55 -8.19 21.78
C SER A 419 -5.12 -7.17 20.72
N GLY A 420 -3.82 -6.87 20.71
CA GLY A 420 -3.03 -6.73 19.48
C GLY A 420 -3.42 -5.64 18.48
N PHE A 421 -4.06 -4.55 18.90
CA PHE A 421 -4.41 -3.46 18.01
C PHE A 421 -3.28 -2.45 17.83
N MET A 422 -2.95 -2.13 16.58
CA MET A 422 -2.13 -0.97 16.21
C MET A 422 -3.04 0.23 15.89
N ARG A 423 -2.93 1.31 16.67
CA ARG A 423 -3.47 2.65 16.35
C ARG A 423 -2.91 3.12 14.98
N PRO A 424 -3.58 4.00 14.21
CA PRO A 424 -3.04 4.52 12.94
C PRO A 424 -1.63 5.10 13.04
N GLY A 425 -1.31 5.78 14.16
CA GLY A 425 0.06 6.22 14.48
C GLY A 425 1.02 5.05 14.74
N GLN A 426 0.54 3.95 15.35
CA GLN A 426 1.31 2.71 15.51
C GLN A 426 1.47 1.94 14.18
N ILE A 427 0.52 2.02 13.25
CA ILE A 427 0.68 1.45 11.89
C ILE A 427 1.75 2.23 11.13
N ALA A 428 1.69 3.57 11.14
CA ALA A 428 2.72 4.41 10.53
C ALA A 428 4.08 4.17 11.19
N ASN A 429 4.14 4.06 12.52
CA ASN A 429 5.37 3.78 13.26
C ASN A 429 5.90 2.36 13.03
N ASN A 430 5.03 1.34 12.93
CA ASN A 430 5.46 -0.02 12.62
C ASN A 430 5.88 -0.16 11.16
N LEU A 431 5.29 0.60 10.24
CA LEU A 431 5.76 0.71 8.87
C LEU A 431 7.14 1.38 8.85
N LEU A 432 7.31 2.49 9.56
CA LEU A 432 8.61 3.18 9.73
C LEU A 432 9.65 2.30 10.42
N HIS A 433 9.25 1.49 11.40
CA HIS A 433 10.10 0.51 12.07
C HIS A 433 10.50 -0.61 11.13
N THR A 434 9.55 -1.21 10.40
CA THR A 434 9.83 -2.26 9.40
C THR A 434 10.71 -1.73 8.28
N LEU A 435 10.49 -0.48 7.86
CA LEU A 435 11.33 0.22 6.89
C LEU A 435 12.71 0.53 7.48
N SER A 436 12.80 0.93 8.74
CA SER A 436 14.06 1.16 9.48
C SER A 436 14.84 -0.14 9.70
N GLU A 437 14.16 -1.25 9.95
CA GLU A 437 14.74 -2.59 10.17
C GLU A 437 15.18 -3.24 8.85
N ARG A 438 14.48 -2.94 7.74
CA ARG A 438 14.97 -3.25 6.40
C ARG A 438 16.10 -2.32 5.96
N ALA A 439 16.05 -1.05 6.33
CA ALA A 439 17.09 -0.07 6.04
C ALA A 439 18.40 -0.40 6.77
N SER A 440 18.33 -0.90 8.01
CA SER A 440 19.51 -1.39 8.74
C SER A 440 20.11 -2.65 8.10
N ARG A 441 19.29 -3.49 7.47
CA ARG A 441 19.75 -4.68 6.74
C ARG A 441 20.37 -4.35 5.37
N TYR A 442 20.02 -3.19 4.78
CA TYR A 442 20.49 -2.74 3.47
C TYR A 442 20.75 -1.21 3.44
N PRO A 443 21.80 -0.72 4.12
CA PRO A 443 22.05 0.72 4.30
C PRO A 443 22.30 1.47 2.99
N HIS A 444 22.83 0.80 1.97
CA HIS A 444 23.12 1.39 0.66
C HIS A 444 21.94 1.34 -0.33
N SER A 445 20.77 0.83 0.08
CA SER A 445 19.62 0.79 -0.82
C SER A 445 19.19 2.22 -1.20
N LEU A 446 18.71 2.40 -2.44
CA LEU A 446 18.19 3.69 -2.89
C LEU A 446 17.04 4.16 -2.00
N ALA A 447 16.17 3.25 -1.53
CA ALA A 447 15.07 3.55 -0.62
C ALA A 447 15.57 4.10 0.73
N THR A 448 16.64 3.52 1.29
CA THR A 448 17.25 3.98 2.55
C THR A 448 17.85 5.38 2.39
N ARG A 449 18.61 5.60 1.30
CA ARG A 449 19.23 6.91 1.01
C ARG A 449 18.19 8.00 0.76
N LEU A 450 17.08 7.68 0.10
CA LEU A 450 15.97 8.61 -0.11
C LEU A 450 15.20 8.87 1.19
N ALA A 451 14.99 7.87 2.05
CA ALA A 451 14.33 8.06 3.34
C ALA A 451 15.11 9.00 4.27
N PHE A 452 16.44 8.94 4.26
CA PHE A 452 17.28 9.93 4.94
C PHE A 452 17.28 11.30 4.23
N ARG A 453 17.47 11.32 2.89
CA ARG A 453 17.50 12.56 2.08
C ARG A 453 16.21 13.40 2.19
N TYR A 454 15.06 12.75 2.33
CA TYR A 454 13.76 13.41 2.48
C TYR A 454 13.26 13.48 3.94
N GLY A 455 14.10 13.12 4.92
CA GLY A 455 13.81 13.33 6.35
C GLY A 455 12.70 12.44 6.94
N LEU A 456 12.49 11.25 6.39
CA LEU A 456 11.50 10.27 6.87
C LEU A 456 12.01 9.41 8.04
N LEU A 457 13.32 9.35 8.25
CA LEU A 457 13.97 8.63 9.36
C LEU A 457 14.79 9.60 10.24
N VAL A 458 14.96 9.23 11.51
CA VAL A 458 15.84 9.92 12.45
C VAL A 458 17.25 9.36 12.30
N GLU A 459 18.24 10.25 12.19
CA GLU A 459 19.64 9.84 12.17
C GLU A 459 20.02 9.24 13.53
N ALA A 460 20.47 7.99 13.51
CA ALA A 460 20.81 7.20 14.69
C ALA A 460 22.12 6.47 14.45
N THR A 461 23.03 6.53 15.43
CA THR A 461 24.27 5.75 15.38
C THR A 461 23.94 4.29 15.66
N ARG A 462 23.96 3.45 14.61
CA ARG A 462 23.71 2.00 14.70
C ARG A 462 24.99 1.16 14.59
N GLN A 463 25.99 1.73 13.94
CA GLN A 463 27.33 1.18 13.74
C GLN A 463 28.30 2.37 13.70
N ILE A 464 29.54 2.15 14.09
CA ILE A 464 30.60 3.15 13.96
C ILE A 464 31.41 2.83 12.72
N GLU A 465 31.50 3.75 11.77
CA GLU A 465 32.29 3.54 10.55
C GLU A 465 33.78 3.49 10.89
N THR A 466 34.37 2.31 10.76
CA THR A 466 35.80 2.08 11.00
C THR A 466 36.27 0.80 10.31
N GLU A 467 37.48 0.83 9.78
CA GLU A 467 38.16 -0.37 9.28
C GLU A 467 38.95 -1.08 10.39
N LYS A 468 39.12 -0.41 11.55
CA LYS A 468 39.79 -1.01 12.70
C LYS A 468 38.92 -2.11 13.27
N ARG A 469 39.53 -3.22 13.72
CA ARG A 469 38.85 -4.31 14.41
C ARG A 469 38.38 -3.88 15.80
N LEU A 470 37.35 -3.05 15.86
CA LEU A 470 36.73 -2.54 17.07
C LEU A 470 35.30 -3.03 17.15
N ILE A 471 34.89 -3.43 18.35
CA ILE A 471 33.51 -3.78 18.69
C ILE A 471 33.07 -2.93 19.87
N TYR A 472 31.82 -2.49 19.84
CA TYR A 472 31.21 -1.67 20.88
C TYR A 472 30.14 -2.48 21.59
N LEU A 473 30.51 -3.10 22.71
CA LEU A 473 29.57 -3.78 23.59
C LEU A 473 28.71 -2.75 24.32
N THR A 474 27.40 -2.96 24.31
CA THR A 474 26.45 -2.09 25.00
C THR A 474 25.50 -2.89 25.88
N PHE A 475 25.18 -2.33 27.04
CA PHE A 475 24.32 -2.97 28.04
C PHE A 475 23.16 -2.04 28.39
N ASP A 476 21.94 -2.51 28.23
CA ASP A 476 20.71 -1.77 28.56
C ASP A 476 20.13 -2.26 29.90
N ASP A 477 19.32 -1.40 30.52
CA ASP A 477 18.47 -1.61 31.72
C ASP A 477 19.15 -1.55 33.10
N GLY A 478 20.48 -1.60 33.18
CA GLY A 478 21.21 -1.41 34.44
C GLY A 478 21.18 0.03 34.99
N PRO A 479 21.89 0.30 36.11
CA PRO A 479 22.69 -0.64 36.88
C PRO A 479 21.85 -1.64 37.71
N ASP A 480 22.26 -2.90 37.74
CA ASP A 480 21.68 -3.99 38.53
C ASP A 480 22.71 -4.50 39.55
N PRO A 481 22.31 -4.84 40.80
CA PRO A 481 23.24 -5.24 41.86
C PRO A 481 23.93 -6.59 41.64
N VAL A 482 23.50 -7.39 40.67
CA VAL A 482 24.05 -8.71 40.36
C VAL A 482 24.65 -8.75 38.96
N GLY A 483 23.91 -8.27 37.97
CA GLY A 483 24.31 -8.33 36.56
C GLY A 483 25.44 -7.36 36.23
N THR A 484 25.31 -6.10 36.61
CA THR A 484 26.32 -5.07 36.29
C THR A 484 27.70 -5.39 36.89
N PRO A 485 27.86 -5.75 38.18
CA PRO A 485 29.16 -6.13 38.73
C PRO A 485 29.82 -7.30 37.99
N PHE A 486 29.05 -8.33 37.62
CA PHE A 486 29.56 -9.45 36.84
C PHE A 486 30.06 -9.00 35.46
N VAL A 487 29.30 -8.16 34.77
CA VAL A 487 29.70 -7.62 33.46
C VAL A 487 31.00 -6.82 33.58
N LEU A 488 31.11 -5.94 34.57
CA LEU A 488 32.32 -5.14 34.83
C LEU A 488 33.54 -6.04 35.09
N GLU A 489 33.40 -7.06 35.93
CA GLU A 489 34.46 -8.05 36.19
C GLU A 489 34.91 -8.76 34.91
N GLN A 490 33.97 -9.19 34.06
CA GLN A 490 34.32 -9.82 32.78
C GLN A 490 35.01 -8.85 31.82
N LEU A 491 34.55 -7.60 31.73
CA LEU A 491 35.18 -6.60 30.88
C LEU A 491 36.62 -6.30 31.33
N GLN A 492 36.84 -6.21 32.65
CA GLN A 492 38.16 -5.96 33.24
C GLN A 492 39.17 -7.08 32.89
N LEU A 493 38.74 -8.34 32.90
CA LEU A 493 39.60 -9.49 32.55
C LEU A 493 40.18 -9.41 31.13
N TYR A 494 39.55 -8.66 30.23
CA TYR A 494 39.94 -8.52 28.83
C TYR A 494 40.41 -7.09 28.48
N ASP A 495 40.59 -6.21 29.47
CA ASP A 495 40.85 -4.75 29.28
C ASP A 495 39.85 -4.13 28.28
N ALA A 496 38.59 -4.57 28.35
CA ALA A 496 37.53 -4.16 27.46
C ALA A 496 36.79 -2.94 28.02
N ARG A 497 36.46 -1.97 27.15
CA ARG A 497 35.52 -0.89 27.47
C ARG A 497 34.17 -1.14 26.79
N ALA A 498 33.12 -0.56 27.37
CA ALA A 498 31.73 -0.78 26.97
C ALA A 498 30.89 0.47 27.25
N THR A 499 29.65 0.49 26.78
CA THR A 499 28.68 1.58 27.03
C THR A 499 27.44 1.05 27.73
N PHE A 500 27.06 1.66 28.85
CA PHE A 500 25.88 1.27 29.63
C PHE A 500 24.75 2.28 29.45
N PHE A 501 23.63 1.87 28.86
CA PHE A 501 22.42 2.68 28.77
C PHE A 501 21.58 2.46 30.03
N CYS A 502 21.75 3.37 30.98
CA CYS A 502 21.24 3.22 32.33
C CYS A 502 19.81 3.78 32.47
N LEU A 503 19.02 3.13 33.32
CA LEU A 503 17.75 3.68 33.82
C LEU A 503 18.01 4.70 34.91
N GLY A 504 17.36 5.87 34.82
CA GLY A 504 17.47 6.91 35.86
C GLY A 504 17.06 6.40 37.25
N SER A 505 15.99 5.60 37.32
CA SER A 505 15.54 4.99 38.58
C SER A 505 16.57 4.02 39.18
N ALA A 506 17.24 3.23 38.33
CA ALA A 506 18.29 2.31 38.75
C ALA A 506 19.56 3.05 39.23
N VAL A 507 19.93 4.16 38.57
CA VAL A 507 21.04 5.01 39.02
C VAL A 507 20.75 5.65 40.38
N ALA A 508 19.51 6.08 40.62
CA ALA A 508 19.11 6.60 41.92
C ALA A 508 19.15 5.52 43.02
N GLN A 509 18.87 4.27 42.66
CA GLN A 509 18.84 3.15 43.61
C GLN A 509 20.22 2.57 43.90
N TYR A 510 21.12 2.51 42.91
CA TYR A 510 22.46 1.91 42.99
C TYR A 510 23.56 2.89 42.53
N PRO A 511 23.68 4.07 43.17
CA PRO A 511 24.62 5.11 42.75
C PRO A 511 26.09 4.65 42.81
N GLU A 512 26.43 3.74 43.73
CA GLU A 512 27.76 3.16 43.85
C GLU A 512 28.15 2.29 42.65
N ILE A 513 27.20 1.56 42.08
CA ILE A 513 27.43 0.74 40.87
C ILE A 513 27.58 1.66 39.66
N TYR A 514 26.72 2.67 39.54
CA TYR A 514 26.86 3.68 38.49
C TYR A 514 28.22 4.40 38.56
N ALA A 515 28.66 4.79 39.75
CA ALA A 515 29.97 5.40 39.97
C ALA A 515 31.10 4.45 39.57
N ARG A 516 30.98 3.15 39.87
CA ARG A 516 31.93 2.12 39.46
C ARG A 516 32.03 1.99 37.94
N ILE A 517 30.90 1.97 37.21
CA ILE A 517 30.89 1.95 35.73
C ILE A 517 31.75 3.11 35.18
N ARG A 518 31.56 4.32 35.71
CA ARG A 518 32.29 5.53 35.29
C ARG A 518 33.76 5.47 35.69
N PHE A 519 34.05 5.04 36.91
CA PHE A 519 35.41 4.94 37.46
C PHE A 519 36.26 3.92 36.67
N GLU A 520 35.66 2.81 36.27
CA GLU A 520 36.27 1.80 35.39
C GLU A 520 36.26 2.24 33.91
N GLY A 521 36.10 3.52 33.60
CA GLY A 521 36.33 4.08 32.26
C GLY A 521 35.32 3.66 31.18
N HIS A 522 34.17 3.12 31.56
CA HIS A 522 33.09 2.83 30.62
C HIS A 522 32.27 4.11 30.30
N ALA A 523 31.65 4.14 29.11
CA ALA A 523 30.70 5.19 28.80
C ALA A 523 29.32 4.85 29.39
N VAL A 524 28.51 5.88 29.61
CA VAL A 524 27.12 5.74 30.03
C VAL A 524 26.20 6.48 29.08
N GLY A 525 24.94 6.08 29.01
CA GLY A 525 23.89 6.73 28.23
C GLY A 525 22.55 6.69 28.94
N ASN A 526 21.64 7.56 28.54
CA ASN A 526 20.29 7.64 29.10
C ASN A 526 19.38 6.60 28.43
N HIS A 527 18.72 5.77 29.25
CA HIS A 527 17.72 4.77 28.83
C HIS A 527 16.31 5.08 29.34
N THR A 528 15.98 6.35 29.54
CA THR A 528 14.79 6.86 30.25
C THR A 528 14.87 6.63 31.77
N HIS A 529 13.95 7.22 32.54
CA HIS A 529 13.95 7.05 34.00
C HIS A 529 13.21 5.77 34.40
N SER A 530 12.05 5.52 33.78
CA SER A 530 11.13 4.43 34.16
C SER A 530 10.98 3.34 33.09
N HIS A 531 11.92 3.25 32.14
CA HIS A 531 11.87 2.31 31.00
C HIS A 531 10.58 2.47 30.16
N LEU A 532 10.16 3.72 29.92
CA LEU A 532 8.92 4.00 29.20
C LEU A 532 9.07 3.74 27.70
N ASP A 533 8.10 3.03 27.11
CA ASP A 533 7.99 2.87 25.66
C ASP A 533 7.46 4.16 25.02
N SER A 534 8.30 4.86 24.24
CA SER A 534 7.89 6.09 23.56
C SER A 534 6.59 5.88 22.78
N TRP A 535 6.38 4.77 22.08
CA TRP A 535 5.19 4.63 21.23
C TRP A 535 3.89 4.42 22.00
N LYS A 536 3.97 4.06 23.28
CA LYS A 536 2.80 3.84 24.15
C LYS A 536 2.55 4.99 25.11
N THR A 537 3.56 5.82 25.36
CA THR A 537 3.51 6.91 26.33
C THR A 537 3.18 8.26 25.68
N PRO A 538 2.30 9.09 26.30
CA PRO A 538 2.08 10.47 25.89
C PRO A 538 3.38 11.29 25.81
N SER A 539 3.45 12.26 24.91
CA SER A 539 4.72 12.96 24.62
C SER A 539 5.28 13.69 25.84
N ASP A 540 4.46 14.44 26.57
CA ASP A 540 4.94 15.25 27.70
C ASP A 540 5.44 14.36 28.83
N THR A 541 4.74 13.26 29.11
CA THR A 541 5.16 12.25 30.09
C THR A 541 6.48 11.59 29.70
N TYR A 542 6.62 11.20 28.43
CA TYR A 542 7.86 10.58 27.94
C TYR A 542 9.06 11.54 27.99
N ILE A 543 8.87 12.79 27.58
CA ILE A 543 9.92 13.81 27.60
C ILE A 543 10.31 14.14 29.05
N ALA A 544 9.35 14.24 29.97
CA ALA A 544 9.64 14.44 31.38
C ALA A 544 10.45 13.28 31.97
N ASP A 545 10.10 12.03 31.62
CA ASP A 545 10.81 10.83 32.08
C ASP A 545 12.26 10.77 31.53
N VAL A 546 12.47 11.11 30.26
CA VAL A 546 13.82 11.24 29.67
C VAL A 546 14.64 12.32 30.39
N ASN A 547 14.03 13.48 30.66
CA ASN A 547 14.69 14.58 31.33
C ASN A 547 15.02 14.26 32.80
N GLU A 548 14.19 13.47 33.48
CA GLU A 548 14.47 13.02 34.85
C GLU A 548 15.70 12.10 34.88
N ALA A 549 15.83 11.18 33.91
CA ALA A 549 17.05 10.40 33.76
C ALA A 549 18.28 11.27 33.44
N ALA A 550 18.11 12.31 32.62
CA ALA A 550 19.20 13.22 32.25
C ALA A 550 19.74 14.05 33.44
N ARG A 551 18.96 14.21 34.52
CA ARG A 551 19.45 14.83 35.76
C ARG A 551 20.44 13.95 36.53
N LEU A 552 20.32 12.64 36.37
CA LEU A 552 21.13 11.63 37.08
C LEU A 552 22.26 11.08 36.20
N ILE A 553 22.07 11.10 34.88
CA ILE A 553 22.97 10.53 33.89
C ILE A 553 23.52 11.66 33.03
N ASP A 554 24.69 12.18 33.40
CA ASP A 554 25.41 13.18 32.61
C ASP A 554 26.11 12.52 31.42
N SER A 555 25.36 12.40 30.32
CA SER A 555 25.82 11.91 29.03
C SER A 555 24.91 12.40 27.90
N PRO A 556 25.47 12.76 26.73
CA PRO A 556 24.66 13.03 25.55
C PRO A 556 24.16 11.75 24.88
N LEU A 557 24.66 10.55 25.22
CA LEU A 557 24.20 9.32 24.58
C LEU A 557 22.80 8.95 25.08
N PHE A 558 21.92 8.59 24.14
CA PHE A 558 20.56 8.22 24.44
C PHE A 558 20.12 7.02 23.61
N ARG A 559 19.52 6.03 24.26
CA ARG A 559 18.89 4.89 23.61
C ARG A 559 17.47 4.75 24.17
N PRO A 560 16.42 4.84 23.36
CA PRO A 560 15.06 4.64 23.84
C PRO A 560 14.80 3.15 24.14
N PRO A 561 14.04 2.82 25.20
CA PRO A 561 13.52 1.48 25.43
C PRO A 561 12.91 0.87 24.17
N TYR A 562 13.21 -0.40 23.91
CA TYR A 562 12.80 -1.15 22.72
C TYR A 562 13.30 -0.58 21.37
N GLY A 563 14.17 0.44 21.38
CA GLY A 563 14.53 1.18 20.17
C GLY A 563 13.39 2.06 19.63
N HIS A 564 12.32 2.24 20.40
CA HIS A 564 11.11 2.95 19.98
C HIS A 564 11.24 4.44 20.27
N ILE A 565 11.38 5.28 19.24
CA ILE A 565 11.23 6.73 19.37
C ILE A 565 10.64 7.38 18.11
N ASN A 566 9.88 8.46 18.29
CA ASN A 566 9.30 9.24 17.20
C ASN A 566 10.22 10.42 16.82
N ARG A 567 10.24 10.79 15.52
CA ARG A 567 11.05 11.92 15.02
C ARG A 567 10.83 13.23 15.75
N SER A 568 9.57 13.65 15.92
CA SER A 568 9.24 14.92 16.58
C SER A 568 9.78 14.99 18.01
N ARG A 569 9.78 13.86 18.72
CA ARG A 569 10.32 13.75 20.07
C ARG A 569 11.84 13.75 20.07
N MET A 570 12.48 13.01 19.16
CA MET A 570 13.94 13.05 19.06
C MET A 570 14.44 14.45 18.69
N GLN A 571 13.79 15.13 17.74
CA GLN A 571 14.12 16.52 17.40
C GLN A 571 13.95 17.45 18.59
N TYR A 572 12.89 17.26 19.39
CA TYR A 572 12.72 18.02 20.63
C TYR A 572 13.88 17.78 21.60
N LEU A 573 14.24 16.52 21.84
CA LEU A 573 15.34 16.12 22.73
C LEU A 573 16.73 16.54 22.21
N GLN A 574 16.88 16.72 20.90
CA GLN A 574 18.11 17.23 20.27
C GLN A 574 18.24 18.75 20.36
N CYS A 575 17.13 19.49 20.38
CA CYS A 575 17.12 20.95 20.29
C CYS A 575 17.01 21.67 21.64
N LYS A 576 16.75 20.96 22.74
CA LYS A 576 16.42 21.59 24.04
C LYS A 576 17.28 21.04 25.18
N GLY A 577 17.91 21.96 25.93
CA GLY A 577 18.60 21.66 27.19
C GLY A 577 19.90 20.87 26.99
N HIS A 578 19.79 19.54 27.02
CA HIS A 578 20.90 18.60 26.87
C HIS A 578 20.73 17.83 25.56
N PRO A 579 21.39 18.23 24.46
CA PRO A 579 21.18 17.64 23.15
C PRO A 579 21.58 16.15 23.15
N LEU A 580 20.57 15.28 23.07
CA LEU A 580 20.77 13.83 23.09
C LEU A 580 21.12 13.28 21.70
N GLN A 581 22.09 12.37 21.65
CA GLN A 581 22.55 11.61 20.50
C GLN A 581 21.89 10.24 20.51
N LEU A 582 21.08 9.96 19.49
CA LEU A 582 20.37 8.69 19.37
C LEU A 582 21.33 7.56 18.98
N VAL A 583 21.48 6.58 19.87
CA VAL A 583 22.28 5.38 19.65
C VAL A 583 21.39 4.15 19.68
N LEU A 584 21.50 3.32 18.66
CA LEU A 584 20.82 2.04 18.55
C LEU A 584 21.87 0.94 18.38
N TRP A 585 21.54 -0.16 17.70
CA TRP A 585 22.47 -1.28 17.51
C TRP A 585 22.43 -1.82 16.09
N SER A 586 23.50 -2.51 15.73
CA SER A 586 23.67 -3.26 14.47
C SER A 586 23.44 -4.75 14.67
N VAL A 587 23.70 -5.26 15.87
CA VAL A 587 23.60 -6.67 16.23
C VAL A 587 22.88 -6.78 17.57
N ASP A 588 21.85 -7.63 17.61
CA ASP A 588 21.06 -7.93 18.80
C ASP A 588 21.40 -9.34 19.28
N SER A 589 21.86 -9.46 20.53
CA SER A 589 22.18 -10.76 21.14
C SER A 589 20.93 -11.59 21.46
N LYS A 590 19.80 -10.92 21.73
CA LYS A 590 18.56 -11.49 22.25
C LYS A 590 18.72 -12.21 23.60
N ASP A 591 19.66 -11.78 24.41
CA ASP A 591 19.95 -12.34 25.74
C ASP A 591 18.77 -12.28 26.73
N TYR A 592 17.80 -11.39 26.50
CA TYR A 592 16.56 -11.29 27.26
C TYR A 592 15.50 -12.36 26.90
N ASP A 593 15.61 -13.01 25.73
CA ASP A 593 14.60 -13.95 25.25
C ASP A 593 14.80 -15.33 25.89
N LYS A 594 13.88 -15.73 26.78
CA LYS A 594 13.91 -17.04 27.45
C LYS A 594 13.69 -18.22 26.50
N GLY A 595 13.22 -17.98 25.28
CA GLY A 595 12.99 -18.99 24.26
C GLY A 595 14.23 -19.43 23.49
N ILE A 596 15.36 -18.72 23.61
CA ILE A 596 16.61 -19.08 22.94
C ILE A 596 17.63 -19.67 23.93
N THR A 597 18.58 -20.45 23.41
CA THR A 597 19.67 -21.00 24.22
C THR A 597 20.87 -20.05 24.27
N PRO A 598 21.77 -20.18 25.28
CA PRO A 598 23.03 -19.42 25.30
C PRO A 598 23.87 -19.58 24.02
N GLU A 599 23.83 -20.76 23.37
CA GLU A 599 24.54 -20.98 22.10
C GLU A 599 23.90 -20.16 20.97
N GLN A 600 22.57 -20.14 20.87
CA GLN A 600 21.89 -19.32 19.87
C GLN A 600 22.15 -17.82 20.10
N CYS A 601 22.17 -17.37 21.36
CA CYS A 601 22.54 -16.01 21.72
C CYS A 601 23.96 -15.65 21.28
N PHE A 602 24.94 -16.54 21.55
CA PHE A 602 26.32 -16.37 21.05
C PHE A 602 26.37 -16.29 19.52
N GLN A 603 25.70 -17.22 18.82
CA GLN A 603 25.70 -17.26 17.35
C GLN A 603 25.02 -16.04 16.72
N ASN A 604 24.00 -15.47 17.36
CA ASN A 604 23.36 -14.23 16.89
C ASN A 604 24.37 -13.08 16.75
N VAL A 605 25.38 -13.06 17.62
CA VAL A 605 26.43 -12.05 17.62
C VAL A 605 27.62 -12.48 16.76
N ALA A 606 28.18 -13.66 17.01
CA ALA A 606 29.40 -14.14 16.35
C ALA A 606 29.28 -14.21 14.83
N SER A 607 28.11 -14.56 14.30
CA SER A 607 27.89 -14.68 12.85
C SER A 607 27.66 -13.34 12.13
N LYS A 608 27.43 -12.25 12.86
CA LYS A 608 26.98 -10.96 12.28
C LYS A 608 27.88 -9.77 12.64
N ALA A 609 28.57 -9.82 13.77
CA ALA A 609 29.39 -8.70 14.22
C ALA A 609 30.71 -8.63 13.43
N GLY A 610 31.15 -7.40 13.17
CA GLY A 610 32.38 -7.07 12.48
C GLY A 610 32.92 -5.70 12.92
N PRO A 611 33.85 -5.10 12.16
CA PRO A 611 34.41 -3.79 12.49
C PRO A 611 33.31 -2.74 12.68
N GLY A 612 33.35 -2.07 13.83
CA GLY A 612 32.42 -0.99 14.15
C GLY A 612 31.06 -1.42 14.70
N SER A 613 30.80 -2.72 14.83
CA SER A 613 29.49 -3.20 15.29
C SER A 613 29.18 -2.73 16.71
N ILE A 614 27.98 -2.17 16.87
CA ILE A 614 27.35 -1.91 18.18
C ILE A 614 26.46 -3.12 18.50
N ILE A 615 26.78 -3.81 19.60
CA ILE A 615 26.12 -5.03 20.05
C ILE A 615 25.23 -4.71 21.26
N LEU A 616 23.95 -5.05 21.17
CA LEU A 616 22.99 -4.93 22.27
C LEU A 616 22.98 -6.18 23.16
N CYS A 617 23.22 -5.96 24.45
CA CYS A 617 23.07 -6.90 25.57
C CYS A 617 22.31 -6.20 26.71
N HIS A 618 21.93 -6.94 27.74
CA HIS A 618 21.26 -6.41 28.94
C HIS A 618 21.99 -6.87 30.20
N ASP A 619 22.23 -5.99 31.17
CA ASP A 619 22.97 -6.31 32.39
C ASP A 619 22.07 -6.50 33.63
N ILE A 620 20.82 -6.93 33.43
CA ILE A 620 19.82 -7.15 34.48
C ILE A 620 19.71 -8.62 34.92
N LEU A 621 19.14 -8.85 36.10
CA LEU A 621 18.97 -10.21 36.65
C LEU A 621 18.23 -11.18 35.71
N SER A 622 17.28 -10.68 34.91
CA SER A 622 16.47 -11.52 34.00
C SER A 622 17.26 -12.06 32.80
N SER A 623 18.31 -11.35 32.35
CA SER A 623 19.23 -11.77 31.27
C SER A 623 20.50 -12.43 31.80
N ALA A 624 20.77 -12.34 33.10
CA ALA A 624 22.01 -12.82 33.74
C ALA A 624 22.32 -14.30 33.43
N GLY A 625 21.31 -15.17 33.26
CA GLY A 625 21.50 -16.56 32.88
C GLY A 625 22.19 -16.75 31.52
N HIS A 626 21.83 -15.93 30.52
CA HIS A 626 22.49 -15.94 29.22
C HIS A 626 23.83 -15.21 29.26
N ILE A 627 23.86 -14.00 29.84
CA ILE A 627 25.05 -13.15 29.84
C ILE A 627 26.23 -13.80 30.57
N ARG A 628 25.98 -14.55 31.65
CA ARG A 628 27.03 -15.30 32.37
C ARG A 628 27.79 -16.29 31.50
N VAL A 629 27.13 -16.85 30.48
CA VAL A 629 27.73 -17.81 29.55
C VAL A 629 28.24 -17.12 28.29
N VAL A 630 27.48 -16.15 27.77
CA VAL A 630 27.72 -15.56 26.44
C VAL A 630 28.80 -14.50 26.48
N LEU A 631 28.83 -13.60 27.47
CA LEU A 631 29.77 -12.49 27.50
C LEU A 631 31.25 -12.96 27.53
N PRO A 632 31.66 -13.91 28.40
CA PRO A 632 33.04 -14.40 28.40
C PRO A 632 33.44 -15.02 27.06
N ARG A 633 32.51 -15.74 26.41
CA ARG A 633 32.72 -16.35 25.10
C ARG A 633 32.86 -15.32 23.99
N LEU A 634 32.06 -14.25 24.00
CA LEU A 634 32.17 -13.17 23.03
C LEU A 634 33.51 -12.43 23.18
N LEU A 635 33.88 -12.10 24.42
CA LEU A 635 35.17 -11.46 24.73
C LEU A 635 36.32 -12.33 24.24
N GLN A 636 36.34 -13.62 24.58
CA GLN A 636 37.35 -14.56 24.13
C GLN A 636 37.40 -14.70 22.60
N HIS A 637 36.25 -14.90 21.96
CA HIS A 637 36.15 -15.13 20.52
C HIS A 637 36.68 -13.94 19.71
N PHE A 638 36.20 -12.74 20.00
CA PHE A 638 36.59 -11.56 19.23
C PHE A 638 38.00 -11.09 19.58
N THR A 639 38.46 -11.24 20.83
CA THR A 639 39.87 -11.00 21.19
C THR A 639 40.80 -11.94 20.41
N ALA A 640 40.45 -13.24 20.28
CA ALA A 640 41.22 -14.20 19.48
C ALA A 640 41.23 -13.84 17.98
N LEU A 641 40.19 -13.17 17.48
CA LEU A 641 40.13 -12.61 16.14
C LEU A 641 40.85 -11.25 16.00
N GLY A 642 41.48 -10.75 17.06
CA GLY A 642 42.23 -9.49 17.07
C GLY A 642 41.35 -8.25 17.14
N TYR A 643 40.11 -8.37 17.63
CA TYR A 643 39.28 -7.21 17.94
C TYR A 643 39.60 -6.64 19.33
N ARG A 644 39.40 -5.34 19.47
CA ARG A 644 39.35 -4.66 20.77
C ARG A 644 37.94 -4.15 21.05
N PHE A 645 37.64 -4.01 22.33
CA PHE A 645 36.34 -3.54 22.80
C PHE A 645 36.46 -2.13 23.34
N GLU A 646 35.71 -1.20 22.75
CA GLU A 646 35.75 0.21 23.09
C GLU A 646 34.37 0.70 23.52
N ALA A 647 34.35 1.75 24.33
CA ALA A 647 33.12 2.49 24.61
C ALA A 647 32.75 3.38 23.41
N ILE A 648 31.46 3.66 23.24
CA ILE A 648 30.98 4.53 22.15
C ILE A 648 31.53 5.94 22.40
N PRO A 649 32.22 6.55 21.41
CA PRO A 649 32.79 7.87 21.58
C PRO A 649 31.69 8.91 21.71
N ILE A 650 31.81 9.78 22.72
CA ILE A 650 30.97 10.96 22.84
C ILE A 650 31.50 11.99 21.84
N ALA A 651 30.74 12.27 20.77
CA ALA A 651 31.16 13.25 19.78
C ALA A 651 31.17 14.66 20.38
N ALA A 652 32.32 15.33 20.38
CA ALA A 652 32.42 16.76 20.64
C ALA A 652 31.69 17.52 19.50
N HIS A 653 30.68 18.31 19.85
CA HIS A 653 29.79 19.06 18.95
C HIS A 653 30.41 19.57 17.63
N GLN A 654 29.84 19.16 16.48
CA GLN A 654 29.68 20.04 15.32
C GLN A 654 28.24 20.60 15.33
N VAL A 655 28.04 21.69 16.05
CA VAL A 655 26.90 22.58 15.81
C VAL A 655 27.22 23.40 14.57
N ALA A 656 26.89 22.86 13.39
CA ALA A 656 26.88 23.62 12.15
C ALA A 656 25.58 23.35 11.40
N PHE A 657 24.44 23.70 12.01
CA PHE A 657 23.23 23.94 11.23
C PHE A 657 23.45 25.21 10.39
N HIS A 658 23.88 25.04 9.14
CA HIS A 658 23.71 26.08 8.13
C HIS A 658 22.19 26.27 7.92
N LEU A 659 21.62 27.27 8.58
CA LEU A 659 20.36 27.86 8.14
C LEU A 659 20.66 28.56 6.80
N PRO A 660 19.92 28.29 5.71
CA PRO A 660 20.02 29.11 4.52
C PRO A 660 19.66 30.54 4.90
N ALA A 661 20.57 31.46 4.62
CA ALA A 661 20.35 32.89 4.82
C ALA A 661 19.04 33.28 4.15
N LYS A 662 18.15 33.94 4.90
CA LYS A 662 17.01 34.66 4.32
C LYS A 662 17.59 35.67 3.33
N ALA A 663 17.32 35.47 2.05
CA ALA A 663 17.49 36.52 1.07
C ALA A 663 16.52 37.65 1.43
N SER A 664 17.10 38.82 1.72
CA SER A 664 16.45 40.12 1.84
C SER A 664 15.76 40.54 0.56
#